data_AF-A0A7S2I2V0-F1
#
_entry.id   AF-A0A7S2I2V0-F1
#
_cell.length_a   1.000
_cell.length_b   1.000
_cell.length_c   1.000
_cell.angle_alpha   90.00
_cell.angle_beta   90.00
_cell.angle_gamma   90.00
#
_symmetry.space_group_name_H-M   'P 1'
#
loop_
_entity.id
_entity.type
_entity.pdbx_description
1 polymer ?
#
loop_
_entity_poly.entity_id
_entity_poly.type
_entity_poly.pdbx_seq_one_letter_code
_entity_poly.pdbx_strand_id
1 'polypeptide(L)'
;MASFDACRAKMEKEEISQSAISAFESTFNSLVSGNTGIIPESTITPSPDLVSADSISLEPDTTLLSETVVLKLNGGLGTGMGLDKAKSLLKVKGDDTFLDLTAKQIMKMREEFGTNVKFMLMNSFSTSADTLEYLSGKYPEFASEEGLEMLQNKVPKIDATTFQPATCESNPSNEWCPPGHGDLYAALVGSGRLDALLEGGFKYMFVSNSDNLGATLDLKILTHFAKSDAPFMMECCERTENDKKGGHLAVRNSDGQLILRESAMCADEDEPAFQDITKHRFFNTNNLWIRLDKLKEIIDKFGGFIPLPMIKNNKTVDPKDDSSQKVVQLETAMGAAIECFEGASAIVVPRTRFAPVKKCNDLLLLRSDAYVVTDDFRMVLNPACGGTAPVMAIDSKKYKLVDKLEAATAGGIPSLVNCKRLTIKGLVRMSKKTSFVGEVSVVNTSDEAKFIPVGEVKDTSLDLTDSPGLGALKPTAVATAPIDGQKPGTSGLRKKTKVFMGEHYLNNFVQSTFDAVVASGTVLSEGSLVIGGDGRYFNDTAIQTIIKMGVANGVKRFWIGENGLLSTPAVSAVIRERGPVWQKAYGAFILTASHNPGGPEEDFGIKYNCENGGPAPEKVTNEIYKNTTTIKSYNMCTDFPAVDINKVGTTVVKSDDGSSEVTVEVISATEAHVSLLKTIFDFDDIKALLDRDDFTMVYDTMFGVNGPYSKAVFVDELGQPESTCMNSTPKDDFGGLHADPNLTYAKELVEIMGLDRKGMKIDVGDRKVPSFGAAADGDGDRNMILGSQFFVTPSDSLAIIAAYADAIPFFRVQGGLKGVARSMPTSGAVDLVAKDLNFDLFETPTGWKYFGNLMDSKDIYGGKDYTPFICGEESFGTGSNHVREKDGIWAVLAWLSILASENSDASKPLVTVEDIVKSHWAKYGRNYYCRWDFEGVDKTSANAMMDKMRADSGSNTGRTIGGYTIATADDFTYVDPVDGSVAKKQGIRFLMADGSRVIFRLSGTAGSGATVRMYIEQYQPDKTKLDMAVADALDDLVKVALELCDIKTFCGTETPTVIT
;
A
#
# COMPACT_ATOMS: atom_id res chain seq x y z
N MET A 1 23.98 -35.64 -30.65
CA MET A 1 22.89 -35.47 -29.68
C MET A 1 23.22 -34.24 -28.86
N ALA A 2 22.23 -33.43 -28.47
CA ALA A 2 22.47 -32.30 -27.57
C ALA A 2 23.01 -32.82 -26.23
N SER A 3 24.03 -32.15 -25.68
CA SER A 3 24.60 -32.51 -24.36
C SER A 3 23.86 -31.79 -23.24
N PHE A 4 23.71 -32.46 -22.09
CA PHE A 4 23.14 -31.88 -20.87
C PHE A 4 24.08 -30.90 -20.15
N ASP A 5 25.38 -30.85 -20.53
CA ASP A 5 26.42 -30.09 -19.83
C ASP A 5 26.06 -28.61 -19.61
N ALA A 6 25.43 -27.96 -20.60
CA ALA A 6 25.03 -26.57 -20.48
C ALA A 6 23.88 -26.36 -19.48
N CYS A 7 22.92 -27.29 -19.43
CA CYS A 7 21.86 -27.27 -18.42
C CYS A 7 22.43 -27.51 -17.03
N ARG A 8 23.33 -28.51 -16.89
CA ARG A 8 24.04 -28.81 -15.64
C ARG A 8 24.79 -27.59 -15.11
N ALA A 9 25.66 -27.00 -15.93
CA ALA A 9 26.44 -25.82 -15.52
C ALA A 9 25.55 -24.64 -15.10
N LYS A 10 24.41 -24.45 -15.77
CA LYS A 10 23.45 -23.40 -15.41
C LYS A 10 22.76 -23.69 -14.07
N MET A 11 22.39 -24.93 -13.80
CA MET A 11 21.77 -25.36 -12.53
C MET A 11 22.76 -25.33 -11.36
N GLU A 12 24.01 -25.78 -11.57
CA GLU A 12 25.07 -25.73 -10.56
C GLU A 12 25.41 -24.30 -10.16
N LYS A 13 25.42 -23.36 -11.11
CA LYS A 13 25.63 -21.93 -10.85
C LYS A 13 24.54 -21.32 -9.94
N GLU A 14 23.33 -21.85 -9.99
CA GLU A 14 22.20 -21.45 -9.13
C GLU A 14 22.07 -22.33 -7.88
N GLU A 15 23.09 -23.13 -7.58
CA GLU A 15 23.16 -24.00 -6.39
C GLU A 15 21.97 -24.98 -6.28
N ILE A 16 21.44 -25.43 -7.43
CA ILE A 16 20.38 -26.42 -7.46
C ILE A 16 20.90 -27.77 -6.97
N SER A 17 20.11 -28.47 -6.16
CA SER A 17 20.52 -29.74 -5.55
C SER A 17 20.86 -30.82 -6.58
N GLN A 18 21.81 -31.69 -6.23
CA GLN A 18 22.23 -32.78 -7.11
C GLN A 18 21.07 -33.73 -7.47
N SER A 19 20.15 -33.98 -6.54
CA SER A 19 18.96 -34.81 -6.79
C SER A 19 18.07 -34.21 -7.88
N ALA A 20 17.84 -32.89 -7.84
CA ALA A 20 17.06 -32.18 -8.86
C ALA A 20 17.79 -32.11 -10.21
N ILE A 21 19.12 -31.92 -10.22
CA ILE A 21 19.93 -31.99 -11.45
C ILE A 21 19.81 -33.37 -12.09
N SER A 22 19.96 -34.44 -11.32
CA SER A 22 19.85 -35.82 -11.82
C SER A 22 18.44 -36.16 -12.31
N ALA A 23 17.40 -35.72 -11.60
CA ALA A 23 16.01 -35.87 -12.06
C ALA A 23 15.77 -35.14 -13.40
N PHE A 24 16.24 -33.90 -13.52
CA PHE A 24 16.11 -33.12 -14.75
C PHE A 24 16.91 -33.74 -15.90
N GLU A 25 18.13 -34.20 -15.64
CA GLU A 25 18.97 -34.93 -16.60
C GLU A 25 18.26 -36.17 -17.15
N SER A 26 17.58 -36.95 -16.29
CA SER A 26 16.80 -38.10 -16.71
C SER A 26 15.70 -37.70 -17.71
N THR A 27 14.93 -36.65 -17.41
CA THR A 27 13.89 -36.17 -18.33
C THR A 27 14.47 -35.56 -19.61
N PHE A 28 15.60 -34.87 -19.53
CA PHE A 28 16.32 -34.34 -20.69
C PHE A 28 16.80 -35.47 -21.61
N ASN A 29 17.41 -36.51 -21.04
CA ASN A 29 17.86 -37.69 -21.77
C ASN A 29 16.70 -38.41 -22.45
N SER A 30 15.55 -38.50 -21.78
CA SER A 30 14.31 -38.98 -22.37
C SER A 30 13.90 -38.13 -23.58
N LEU A 31 13.88 -36.80 -23.46
CA LEU A 31 13.56 -35.88 -24.56
C LEU A 31 14.47 -36.10 -25.79
N VAL A 32 15.80 -36.13 -25.60
CA VAL A 32 16.76 -36.22 -26.71
C VAL A 32 16.84 -37.61 -27.33
N SER A 33 16.38 -38.65 -26.63
CA SER A 33 16.26 -40.02 -27.17
C SER A 33 15.11 -40.18 -28.17
N GLY A 34 14.25 -39.17 -28.31
CA GLY A 34 13.04 -39.23 -29.14
C GLY A 34 11.83 -39.83 -28.43
N ASN A 35 11.93 -40.13 -27.13
CA ASN A 35 10.79 -40.55 -26.33
C ASN A 35 9.75 -39.41 -26.27
N THR A 36 8.52 -39.71 -26.70
CA THR A 36 7.43 -38.74 -26.75
C THR A 36 6.75 -38.55 -25.40
N GLY A 37 6.98 -39.45 -24.43
CA GLY A 37 6.24 -39.51 -23.17
C GLY A 37 4.81 -40.04 -23.31
N ILE A 38 4.42 -40.50 -24.51
CA ILE A 38 3.10 -41.05 -24.79
C ILE A 38 3.04 -42.50 -24.30
N ILE A 39 1.97 -42.84 -23.60
CA ILE A 39 1.62 -44.20 -23.19
C ILE A 39 0.47 -44.65 -24.10
N PRO A 40 0.69 -45.55 -25.08
CA PRO A 40 -0.39 -46.01 -25.95
C PRO A 40 -1.40 -46.89 -25.21
N GLU A 41 -2.68 -46.80 -25.56
CA GLU A 41 -3.76 -47.61 -24.98
C GLU A 41 -3.50 -49.12 -25.10
N SER A 42 -2.84 -49.55 -26.18
CA SER A 42 -2.47 -50.95 -26.41
C SER A 42 -1.42 -51.50 -25.44
N THR A 43 -0.69 -50.63 -24.74
CA THR A 43 0.36 -51.02 -23.78
C THR A 43 -0.15 -51.16 -22.35
N ILE A 44 -1.43 -50.85 -22.13
CA ILE A 44 -2.05 -50.83 -20.82
C ILE A 44 -3.37 -51.60 -20.81
N THR A 45 -3.84 -51.94 -19.62
CA THR A 45 -5.17 -52.48 -19.37
C THR A 45 -5.84 -51.70 -18.23
N PRO A 46 -7.18 -51.64 -18.17
CA PRO A 46 -7.88 -50.96 -17.09
C PRO A 46 -7.48 -51.50 -15.71
N SER A 47 -7.39 -50.61 -14.71
CA SER A 47 -7.13 -51.01 -13.33
C SER A 47 -8.18 -52.02 -12.82
N PRO A 48 -7.76 -53.01 -12.00
CA PRO A 48 -8.70 -53.87 -11.28
C PRO A 48 -9.59 -53.07 -10.32
N ASP A 49 -10.63 -53.71 -9.79
CA ASP A 49 -11.41 -53.14 -8.69
C ASP A 49 -10.51 -52.84 -7.49
N LEU A 50 -10.65 -51.62 -6.96
CA LEU A 50 -9.86 -51.11 -5.84
C LEU A 50 -10.66 -51.23 -4.54
N VAL A 51 -9.95 -51.33 -3.41
CA VAL A 51 -10.58 -51.28 -2.08
C VAL A 51 -11.22 -49.91 -1.88
N SER A 52 -12.45 -49.86 -1.39
CA SER A 52 -13.10 -48.60 -1.01
C SER A 52 -12.77 -48.25 0.44
N ALA A 53 -12.45 -46.98 0.71
CA ALA A 53 -12.22 -46.47 2.06
C ALA A 53 -13.43 -46.69 2.98
N ASP A 54 -14.65 -46.62 2.43
CA ASP A 54 -15.89 -46.87 3.18
C ASP A 54 -16.07 -48.35 3.56
N SER A 55 -15.37 -49.26 2.89
CA SER A 55 -15.40 -50.71 3.18
C SER A 55 -14.36 -51.15 4.21
N ILE A 56 -13.48 -50.25 4.67
CA ILE A 56 -12.47 -50.56 5.68
C ILE A 56 -13.15 -50.78 7.04
N SER A 57 -13.03 -51.99 7.58
CA SER A 57 -13.53 -52.40 8.90
C SER A 57 -12.45 -52.33 10.00
N LEU A 58 -11.31 -51.70 9.73
CA LEU A 58 -10.23 -51.53 10.70
C LEU A 58 -10.54 -50.37 11.66
N GLU A 59 -10.33 -50.61 12.96
CA GLU A 59 -10.36 -49.54 13.96
C GLU A 59 -9.17 -48.57 13.75
N PRO A 60 -9.38 -47.25 13.82
CA PRO A 60 -8.32 -46.25 13.73
C PRO A 60 -7.23 -46.44 14.79
N ASP A 61 -5.96 -46.46 14.38
CA ASP A 61 -4.81 -46.54 15.26
C ASP A 61 -4.13 -45.17 15.40
N THR A 62 -4.32 -44.52 16.56
CA THR A 62 -3.78 -43.19 16.83
C THR A 62 -2.28 -43.19 17.08
N THR A 63 -1.65 -44.33 17.41
CA THR A 63 -0.20 -44.36 17.67
C THR A 63 0.61 -44.13 16.41
N LEU A 64 0.02 -44.32 15.22
CA LEU A 64 0.65 -44.04 13.94
C LEU A 64 0.86 -42.53 13.68
N LEU A 65 0.15 -41.65 14.39
CA LEU A 65 0.26 -40.20 14.21
C LEU A 65 1.65 -39.66 14.55
N SER A 66 2.32 -40.23 15.56
CA SER A 66 3.69 -39.81 15.92
C SER A 66 4.73 -40.22 14.88
N GLU A 67 4.42 -41.20 14.03
CA GLU A 67 5.27 -41.66 12.92
C GLU A 67 4.86 -41.04 11.58
N THR A 68 3.89 -40.12 11.55
CA THR A 68 3.30 -39.59 10.33
C THR A 68 3.55 -38.09 10.15
N VAL A 69 3.91 -37.70 8.94
CA VAL A 69 4.03 -36.29 8.52
C VAL A 69 2.97 -35.94 7.48
N VAL A 70 2.33 -34.78 7.65
CA VAL A 70 1.42 -34.19 6.67
C VAL A 70 2.18 -33.15 5.86
N LEU A 71 2.29 -33.37 4.56
CA LEU A 71 2.92 -32.45 3.62
C LEU A 71 1.88 -31.85 2.66
N LYS A 72 1.82 -30.52 2.60
CA LYS A 72 1.00 -29.80 1.63
C LYS A 72 1.86 -29.16 0.55
N LEU A 73 1.52 -29.42 -0.71
CA LEU A 73 2.18 -28.77 -1.84
C LEU A 73 1.59 -27.38 -2.05
N ASN A 74 2.39 -26.35 -1.81
CA ASN A 74 1.99 -24.95 -1.79
C ASN A 74 2.81 -24.10 -2.79
N GLY A 75 3.24 -24.70 -3.90
CA GLY A 75 4.03 -24.02 -4.92
C GLY A 75 3.23 -23.13 -5.90
N GLY A 76 1.90 -23.26 -5.92
CA GLY A 76 1.05 -22.62 -6.93
C GLY A 76 0.66 -21.17 -6.60
N LEU A 77 0.92 -20.25 -7.54
CA LEU A 77 0.47 -18.84 -7.47
C LEU A 77 -0.99 -18.62 -7.88
N GLY A 78 -1.62 -19.57 -8.59
CA GLY A 78 -2.98 -19.35 -9.09
C GLY A 78 -3.10 -18.27 -10.18
N THR A 79 -2.02 -18.02 -10.93
CA THR A 79 -1.96 -17.02 -12.03
C THR A 79 -3.08 -17.15 -13.06
N GLY A 80 -3.57 -18.38 -13.30
CA GLY A 80 -4.71 -18.63 -14.17
C GLY A 80 -6.00 -17.93 -13.73
N MET A 81 -6.12 -17.61 -12.43
CA MET A 81 -7.23 -16.90 -11.81
C MET A 81 -6.87 -15.43 -11.48
N GLY A 82 -5.74 -14.91 -11.99
CA GLY A 82 -5.32 -13.52 -11.79
C GLY A 82 -4.68 -13.22 -10.44
N LEU A 83 -4.28 -14.25 -9.69
CA LEU A 83 -3.58 -14.09 -8.42
C LEU A 83 -2.07 -13.89 -8.65
N ASP A 84 -1.49 -13.04 -7.82
CA ASP A 84 -0.07 -12.67 -7.82
C ASP A 84 0.69 -13.20 -6.60
N LYS A 85 -0.02 -13.63 -5.55
CA LYS A 85 0.51 -14.28 -4.35
C LYS A 85 0.25 -15.78 -4.32
N ALA A 86 0.76 -16.46 -3.29
CA ALA A 86 0.46 -17.87 -3.04
C ALA A 86 -1.06 -18.14 -3.06
N LYS A 87 -1.51 -19.09 -3.88
CA LYS A 87 -2.93 -19.41 -4.06
C LYS A 87 -3.60 -19.86 -2.76
N SER A 88 -2.84 -20.45 -1.85
CA SER A 88 -3.33 -20.86 -0.54
C SER A 88 -3.81 -19.71 0.35
N LEU A 89 -3.42 -18.48 0.03
CA LEU A 89 -3.86 -17.26 0.71
C LEU A 89 -5.18 -16.71 0.15
N LEU A 90 -5.76 -17.35 -0.87
CA LEU A 90 -7.08 -17.00 -1.37
C LEU A 90 -8.16 -17.34 -0.33
N LYS A 91 -9.02 -16.38 -0.01
CA LYS A 91 -10.19 -16.59 0.87
C LYS A 91 -11.18 -17.58 0.26
N VAL A 92 -11.59 -18.59 1.01
CA VAL A 92 -12.50 -19.66 0.55
C VAL A 92 -13.79 -19.71 1.35
N LYS A 93 -13.77 -19.47 2.66
CA LYS A 93 -14.99 -19.49 3.48
C LYS A 93 -14.92 -18.40 4.55
N GLY A 94 -15.83 -17.43 4.47
CA GLY A 94 -15.73 -16.22 5.31
C GLY A 94 -14.38 -15.54 5.08
N ASP A 95 -13.66 -15.27 6.16
CA ASP A 95 -12.30 -14.72 6.11
C ASP A 95 -11.18 -15.78 6.06
N ASP A 96 -11.53 -17.06 6.09
CA ASP A 96 -10.55 -18.15 6.07
C ASP A 96 -10.07 -18.46 4.65
N THR A 97 -8.75 -18.54 4.53
CA THR A 97 -8.00 -18.98 3.35
C THR A 97 -7.83 -20.50 3.31
N PHE A 98 -7.26 -21.05 2.22
CA PHE A 98 -6.89 -22.48 2.21
C PHE A 98 -5.87 -22.81 3.30
N LEU A 99 -4.91 -21.90 3.52
CA LEU A 99 -3.87 -22.08 4.52
C LEU A 99 -4.44 -22.01 5.94
N ASP A 100 -5.41 -21.12 6.19
CA ASP A 100 -6.12 -21.07 7.47
C ASP A 100 -6.81 -22.37 7.80
N LEU A 101 -7.61 -22.90 6.86
CA LEU A 101 -8.32 -24.15 7.07
C LEU A 101 -7.35 -25.31 7.29
N THR A 102 -6.24 -25.35 6.55
CA THR A 102 -5.18 -26.35 6.75
C THR A 102 -4.56 -26.25 8.15
N ALA A 103 -4.17 -25.05 8.58
CA ALA A 103 -3.58 -24.82 9.90
C ALA A 103 -4.55 -25.23 11.01
N LYS A 104 -5.81 -24.79 10.93
CA LYS A 104 -6.88 -25.14 11.88
C LYS A 104 -7.14 -26.64 11.95
N GLN A 105 -7.13 -27.35 10.83
CA GLN A 105 -7.24 -28.82 10.80
C GLN A 105 -6.10 -29.50 11.56
N ILE A 106 -4.84 -29.07 11.33
CA ILE A 106 -3.68 -29.63 12.03
C ILE A 106 -3.73 -29.33 13.52
N MET A 107 -4.04 -28.08 13.90
CA MET A 107 -4.20 -27.69 15.31
C MET A 107 -5.28 -28.52 16.00
N LYS A 108 -6.44 -28.72 15.34
CA LYS A 108 -7.53 -29.53 15.86
C LYS A 108 -7.10 -30.98 16.09
N MET A 109 -6.38 -31.57 15.15
CA MET A 109 -5.85 -32.93 15.32
C MET A 109 -4.85 -33.02 16.47
N ARG A 110 -3.95 -32.04 16.63
CA ARG A 110 -2.99 -32.00 17.74
C ARG A 110 -3.70 -31.91 19.09
N GLU A 111 -4.75 -31.11 19.17
CA GLU A 111 -5.62 -30.98 20.34
C GLU A 111 -6.34 -32.31 20.64
N GLU A 112 -7.06 -32.87 19.65
CA GLU A 112 -7.92 -34.05 19.83
C GLU A 112 -7.14 -35.30 20.23
N PHE A 113 -5.96 -35.52 19.62
CA PHE A 113 -5.17 -36.74 19.84
C PHE A 113 -3.99 -36.55 20.80
N GLY A 114 -3.78 -35.34 21.34
CA GLY A 114 -2.67 -35.03 22.25
C GLY A 114 -1.28 -35.35 21.67
N THR A 115 -1.16 -35.38 20.34
CA THR A 115 0.05 -35.79 19.62
C THR A 115 0.52 -34.63 18.74
N ASN A 116 1.84 -34.39 18.70
CA ASN A 116 2.42 -33.37 17.83
C ASN A 116 2.50 -33.86 16.38
N VAL A 117 1.37 -33.89 15.67
CA VAL A 117 1.33 -34.25 14.25
C VAL A 117 2.25 -33.31 13.47
N LYS A 118 3.23 -33.88 12.76
CA LYS A 118 4.20 -33.09 12.00
C LYS A 118 3.53 -32.54 10.75
N PHE A 119 3.70 -31.23 10.53
CA PHE A 119 3.16 -30.51 9.39
C PHE A 119 4.29 -29.85 8.61
N MET A 120 4.22 -29.96 7.28
CA MET A 120 5.19 -29.40 6.36
C MET A 120 4.52 -28.80 5.13
N LEU A 121 5.19 -27.82 4.53
CA LEU A 121 4.81 -27.14 3.30
C LEU A 121 5.93 -27.29 2.27
N MET A 122 5.56 -27.63 1.03
CA MET A 122 6.44 -27.46 -0.13
C MET A 122 6.09 -26.15 -0.82
N ASN A 123 6.79 -25.07 -0.47
CA ASN A 123 6.64 -23.78 -1.14
C ASN A 123 7.50 -23.73 -2.40
N SER A 124 7.22 -22.80 -3.30
CA SER A 124 8.13 -22.48 -4.41
C SER A 124 8.90 -21.20 -4.10
N PHE A 125 9.92 -20.93 -4.89
CA PHE A 125 10.63 -19.65 -4.90
C PHE A 125 9.71 -18.43 -5.13
N SER A 126 8.46 -18.65 -5.57
CA SER A 126 7.46 -17.58 -5.74
C SER A 126 6.41 -17.51 -4.61
N THR A 127 6.27 -18.54 -3.77
CA THR A 127 5.21 -18.58 -2.74
C THR A 127 5.73 -18.54 -1.30
N SER A 128 7.03 -18.79 -1.09
CA SER A 128 7.66 -18.89 0.23
C SER A 128 7.47 -17.63 1.08
N ALA A 129 7.90 -16.46 0.58
CA ALA A 129 7.88 -15.21 1.36
C ALA A 129 6.47 -14.84 1.84
N ASP A 130 5.48 -14.81 0.93
CA ASP A 130 4.09 -14.50 1.29
C ASP A 130 3.51 -15.51 2.29
N THR A 131 3.84 -16.80 2.14
CA THR A 131 3.33 -17.87 3.01
C THR A 131 3.90 -17.74 4.42
N LEU A 132 5.20 -17.52 4.56
CA LEU A 132 5.87 -17.39 5.85
C LEU A 132 5.50 -16.10 6.57
N GLU A 133 5.36 -14.98 5.85
CA GLU A 133 4.84 -13.72 6.41
C GLU A 133 3.43 -13.91 6.99
N TYR A 134 2.55 -14.58 6.24
CA TYR A 134 1.18 -14.86 6.68
C TYR A 134 1.14 -15.74 7.94
N LEU A 135 1.89 -16.85 7.96
CA LEU A 135 1.95 -17.74 9.12
C LEU A 135 2.57 -17.06 10.33
N SER A 136 3.64 -16.28 10.16
CA SER A 136 4.30 -15.58 11.28
C SER A 136 3.36 -14.57 11.95
N GLY A 137 2.51 -13.91 11.16
CA GLY A 137 1.54 -12.95 11.69
C GLY A 137 0.33 -13.58 12.39
N LYS A 138 -0.17 -14.73 11.90
CA LYS A 138 -1.46 -15.31 12.36
C LYS A 138 -1.33 -16.61 13.16
N TYR A 139 -0.29 -17.41 12.89
CA TYR A 139 -0.02 -18.71 13.52
C TYR A 139 1.48 -18.88 13.85
N PRO A 140 2.04 -18.04 14.75
CA PRO A 140 3.47 -18.02 15.06
C PRO A 140 4.01 -19.37 15.57
N GLU A 141 3.16 -20.20 16.17
CA GLU A 141 3.50 -21.56 16.59
C GLU A 141 3.90 -22.46 15.43
N PHE A 142 3.26 -22.34 14.25
CA PHE A 142 3.69 -23.09 13.06
C PHE A 142 4.94 -22.47 12.46
N ALA A 143 4.99 -21.14 12.35
CA ALA A 143 6.11 -20.44 11.72
C ALA A 143 7.45 -20.68 12.43
N SER A 144 7.42 -20.99 13.73
CA SER A 144 8.59 -21.33 14.54
C SER A 144 8.97 -22.82 14.51
N GLU A 145 8.16 -23.69 13.89
CA GLU A 145 8.48 -25.12 13.82
C GLU A 145 9.65 -25.39 12.88
N GLU A 146 10.68 -26.04 13.42
CA GLU A 146 11.82 -26.47 12.63
C GLU A 146 11.37 -27.43 11.51
N GLY A 147 11.74 -27.09 10.28
CA GLY A 147 11.41 -27.91 9.12
C GLY A 147 9.97 -27.80 8.64
N LEU A 148 9.24 -26.73 8.98
CA LEU A 148 7.96 -26.40 8.37
C LEU A 148 8.06 -26.35 6.84
N GLU A 149 9.10 -25.73 6.29
CA GLU A 149 9.23 -25.51 4.84
C GLU A 149 10.30 -26.40 4.20
N MET A 150 9.99 -26.87 2.98
CA MET A 150 10.96 -27.19 1.96
C MET A 150 10.65 -26.45 0.66
N LEU A 151 11.68 -26.09 -0.09
CA LEU A 151 11.52 -25.34 -1.34
C LEU A 151 11.53 -26.26 -2.56
N GLN A 152 10.56 -26.07 -3.45
CA GLN A 152 10.53 -26.63 -4.78
C GLN A 152 11.69 -26.08 -5.60
N ASN A 153 12.37 -26.95 -6.33
CA ASN A 153 13.46 -26.60 -7.22
C ASN A 153 12.95 -25.84 -8.46
N LYS A 154 13.89 -25.21 -9.17
CA LYS A 154 13.68 -24.62 -10.50
C LYS A 154 14.60 -25.31 -11.51
N VAL A 155 14.11 -25.48 -12.73
CA VAL A 155 14.87 -26.06 -13.85
C VAL A 155 14.90 -25.07 -15.02
N PRO A 156 15.93 -25.09 -15.87
CA PRO A 156 15.99 -24.20 -17.02
C PRO A 156 14.95 -24.61 -18.06
N LYS A 157 14.32 -23.62 -18.68
CA LYS A 157 13.57 -23.84 -19.93
C LYS A 157 14.55 -24.19 -21.04
N ILE A 158 14.16 -25.11 -21.92
CA ILE A 158 15.03 -25.63 -22.98
C ILE A 158 14.60 -25.04 -24.31
N ASP A 159 15.52 -24.51 -25.13
CA ASP A 159 15.21 -24.10 -26.49
C ASP A 159 14.64 -25.28 -27.31
N ALA A 160 13.50 -25.06 -27.96
CA ALA A 160 12.75 -26.13 -28.62
C ALA A 160 13.45 -26.75 -29.84
N THR A 161 14.49 -26.10 -30.37
CA THR A 161 15.22 -26.53 -31.59
C THR A 161 16.60 -27.07 -31.25
N THR A 162 17.35 -26.37 -30.41
CA THR A 162 18.76 -26.65 -30.10
C THR A 162 18.95 -27.50 -28.84
N PHE A 163 17.92 -27.60 -28.02
CA PHE A 163 17.96 -28.19 -26.68
C PHE A 163 18.99 -27.58 -25.71
N GLN A 164 19.44 -26.35 -25.98
CA GLN A 164 20.26 -25.58 -25.04
C GLN A 164 19.36 -24.84 -24.02
N PRO A 165 19.88 -24.45 -22.84
CA PRO A 165 19.13 -23.59 -21.93
C PRO A 165 18.71 -22.29 -22.62
N ALA A 166 17.43 -21.94 -22.51
CA ALA A 166 16.89 -20.71 -23.07
C ALA A 166 17.48 -19.47 -22.37
N THR A 167 17.51 -18.36 -23.10
CA THR A 167 17.96 -17.05 -22.61
C THR A 167 16.86 -16.01 -22.78
N CYS A 168 16.75 -15.07 -21.83
CA CYS A 168 15.75 -14.02 -21.86
C CYS A 168 16.35 -12.71 -21.34
N GLU A 169 16.86 -11.88 -22.24
CA GLU A 169 17.53 -10.62 -21.89
C GLU A 169 16.60 -9.62 -21.18
N SER A 170 15.32 -9.60 -21.55
CA SER A 170 14.33 -8.70 -20.96
C SER A 170 14.01 -9.05 -19.51
N ASN A 171 14.06 -10.34 -19.15
CA ASN A 171 13.88 -10.80 -17.78
C ASN A 171 14.51 -12.20 -17.57
N PRO A 172 15.70 -12.29 -16.97
CA PRO A 172 16.37 -13.57 -16.72
C PRO A 172 15.57 -14.57 -15.87
N SER A 173 14.60 -14.13 -15.05
CA SER A 173 13.74 -15.05 -14.29
C SER A 173 12.88 -15.93 -15.20
N ASN A 174 12.57 -15.44 -16.42
CA ASN A 174 11.79 -16.18 -17.41
C ASN A 174 12.55 -17.36 -18.01
N GLU A 175 13.85 -17.49 -17.76
CA GLU A 175 14.66 -18.63 -18.20
C GLU A 175 14.41 -19.90 -17.37
N TRP A 176 13.71 -19.77 -16.23
CA TRP A 176 13.46 -20.84 -15.28
C TRP A 176 11.99 -21.22 -15.22
N CYS A 177 11.70 -22.47 -14.90
CA CYS A 177 10.35 -22.94 -14.59
C CYS A 177 10.38 -23.98 -13.45
N PRO A 178 9.28 -24.15 -12.71
CA PRO A 178 9.13 -25.29 -11.81
C PRO A 178 9.06 -26.59 -12.62
N PRO A 179 9.69 -27.70 -12.18
CA PRO A 179 9.64 -28.99 -12.88
C PRO A 179 8.36 -29.80 -12.60
N GLY A 180 7.26 -29.13 -12.25
CA GLY A 180 6.00 -29.75 -11.85
C GLY A 180 6.00 -30.26 -10.41
N HIS A 181 4.86 -30.81 -9.98
CA HIS A 181 4.69 -31.26 -8.59
C HIS A 181 5.43 -32.58 -8.28
N GLY A 182 5.90 -33.30 -9.30
CA GLY A 182 6.80 -34.46 -9.13
C GLY A 182 8.17 -34.12 -8.52
N ASP A 183 8.54 -32.83 -8.51
CA ASP A 183 9.74 -32.34 -7.81
C ASP A 183 9.75 -32.64 -6.31
N LEU A 184 8.58 -32.95 -5.73
CA LEU A 184 8.42 -33.44 -4.36
C LEU A 184 9.59 -34.30 -3.89
N TYR A 185 9.94 -35.33 -4.65
CA TYR A 185 10.95 -36.30 -4.24
C TYR A 185 12.36 -35.73 -4.29
N ALA A 186 12.68 -34.95 -5.32
CA ALA A 186 13.98 -34.30 -5.46
C ALA A 186 14.18 -33.18 -4.43
N ALA A 187 13.13 -32.40 -4.14
CA ALA A 187 13.13 -31.39 -3.09
C ALA A 187 13.30 -32.00 -1.70
N LEU A 188 12.63 -33.13 -1.42
CA LEU A 188 12.73 -33.82 -0.13
C LEU A 188 14.15 -34.34 0.16
N VAL A 189 14.82 -34.88 -0.87
CA VAL A 189 16.23 -35.32 -0.77
C VAL A 189 17.18 -34.13 -0.74
N GLY A 190 17.04 -33.20 -1.68
CA GLY A 190 17.95 -32.06 -1.85
C GLY A 190 17.97 -31.11 -0.65
N SER A 191 16.86 -31.04 0.09
CA SER A 191 16.77 -30.27 1.35
C SER A 191 17.26 -31.04 2.59
N GLY A 192 17.63 -32.32 2.47
CA GLY A 192 17.97 -33.19 3.59
C GLY A 192 16.78 -33.60 4.47
N ARG A 193 15.55 -33.27 4.07
CA ARG A 193 14.35 -33.52 4.87
C ARG A 193 13.97 -34.99 4.95
N LEU A 194 14.24 -35.77 3.90
CA LEU A 194 13.98 -37.22 3.95
C LEU A 194 14.76 -37.89 5.08
N ASP A 195 16.07 -37.65 5.14
CA ASP A 195 16.94 -38.23 6.17
C ASP A 195 16.58 -37.71 7.56
N ALA A 196 16.35 -36.39 7.71
CA ALA A 196 15.94 -35.80 8.97
C ALA A 196 14.60 -36.37 9.50
N LEU A 197 13.63 -36.65 8.62
CA LEU A 197 12.37 -37.28 9.00
C LEU A 197 12.58 -38.73 9.45
N LEU A 198 13.39 -39.51 8.73
CA LEU A 198 13.71 -40.89 9.10
C LEU A 198 14.45 -40.97 10.44
N GLU A 199 15.44 -40.09 10.66
CA GLU A 199 16.16 -39.95 11.93
C GLU A 199 15.24 -39.52 13.08
N GLY A 200 14.24 -38.69 12.78
CA GLY A 200 13.19 -38.28 13.70
C GLY A 200 12.12 -39.34 14.02
N GLY A 201 12.23 -40.54 13.43
CA GLY A 201 11.29 -41.65 13.65
C GLY A 201 10.02 -41.59 12.80
N PHE A 202 9.95 -40.69 11.81
CA PHE A 202 8.82 -40.65 10.87
C PHE A 202 8.95 -41.76 9.83
N LYS A 203 7.84 -42.45 9.59
CA LYS A 203 7.74 -43.60 8.70
C LYS A 203 6.75 -43.39 7.57
N TYR A 204 5.68 -42.64 7.82
CA TYR A 204 4.60 -42.42 6.87
C TYR A 204 4.49 -40.94 6.49
N MET A 205 4.22 -40.66 5.23
CA MET A 205 3.94 -39.30 4.76
C MET A 205 2.63 -39.26 3.98
N PHE A 206 1.73 -38.37 4.39
CA PHE A 206 0.54 -38.01 3.64
C PHE A 206 0.80 -36.73 2.85
N VAL A 207 0.66 -36.79 1.52
CA VAL A 207 0.91 -35.66 0.62
C VAL A 207 -0.37 -35.26 -0.09
N SER A 208 -0.64 -33.96 -0.16
CA SER A 208 -1.75 -33.42 -0.99
C SER A 208 -1.49 -31.98 -1.42
N ASN A 209 -2.23 -31.50 -2.43
CA ASN A 209 -2.15 -30.10 -2.85
C ASN A 209 -2.85 -29.17 -1.84
N SER A 210 -2.33 -27.95 -1.66
CA SER A 210 -2.92 -26.95 -0.75
C SER A 210 -4.30 -26.48 -1.19
N ASP A 211 -4.61 -26.55 -2.48
CA ASP A 211 -5.89 -26.12 -3.06
C ASP A 211 -6.99 -27.20 -3.07
N ASN A 212 -6.70 -28.41 -2.56
CA ASN A 212 -7.69 -29.47 -2.33
C ASN A 212 -8.08 -29.53 -0.83
N LEU A 213 -9.19 -28.88 -0.48
CA LEU A 213 -9.65 -28.82 0.92
C LEU A 213 -10.27 -30.12 1.43
N GLY A 214 -10.61 -31.06 0.53
CA GLY A 214 -11.07 -32.38 0.91
C GLY A 214 -9.95 -33.30 1.42
N ALA A 215 -8.70 -33.00 1.06
CA ALA A 215 -7.55 -33.83 1.39
C ALA A 215 -7.08 -33.58 2.84
N THR A 216 -7.60 -34.35 3.78
CA THR A 216 -7.19 -34.30 5.19
C THR A 216 -6.61 -35.64 5.64
N LEU A 217 -5.74 -35.62 6.64
CA LEU A 217 -5.18 -36.86 7.20
C LEU A 217 -6.33 -37.69 7.80
N ASP A 218 -6.54 -38.89 7.29
CA ASP A 218 -7.59 -39.79 7.74
C ASP A 218 -6.97 -41.01 8.45
N LEU A 219 -7.32 -41.21 9.72
CA LEU A 219 -6.74 -42.27 10.54
C LEU A 219 -7.11 -43.68 10.06
N LYS A 220 -8.29 -43.89 9.47
CA LYS A 220 -8.68 -45.21 8.96
C LYS A 220 -7.83 -45.56 7.74
N ILE A 221 -7.63 -44.59 6.84
CA ILE A 221 -6.79 -44.77 5.66
C ILE A 221 -5.32 -44.96 6.07
N LEU A 222 -4.81 -44.17 7.02
CA LEU A 222 -3.46 -44.35 7.58
C LEU A 222 -3.27 -45.76 8.18
N THR A 223 -4.25 -46.23 8.97
CA THR A 223 -4.20 -47.56 9.60
C THR A 223 -4.22 -48.67 8.54
N HIS A 224 -5.04 -48.52 7.50
CA HIS A 224 -5.06 -49.45 6.38
C HIS A 224 -3.73 -49.48 5.63
N PHE A 225 -3.16 -48.31 5.32
CA PHE A 225 -1.87 -48.20 4.65
C PHE A 225 -0.73 -48.83 5.46
N ALA A 226 -0.71 -48.57 6.77
CA ALA A 226 0.29 -49.15 7.66
C ALA A 226 0.21 -50.68 7.73
N LYS A 227 -1.00 -51.25 7.71
CA LYS A 227 -1.23 -52.71 7.79
C LYS A 227 -1.07 -53.43 6.46
N SER A 228 -1.28 -52.77 5.33
CA SER A 228 -1.07 -53.38 4.01
C SER A 228 0.43 -53.56 3.69
N ASP A 229 1.30 -52.85 4.40
CA ASP A 229 2.75 -52.75 4.15
C ASP A 229 3.10 -52.32 2.72
N ALA A 230 2.15 -51.66 2.03
CA ALA A 230 2.40 -51.09 0.73
C ALA A 230 3.42 -49.95 0.84
N PRO A 231 4.41 -49.85 -0.07
CA PRO A 231 5.40 -48.78 -0.02
C PRO A 231 4.83 -47.43 -0.48
N PHE A 232 3.77 -47.47 -1.30
CA PHE A 232 3.10 -46.31 -1.86
C PHE A 232 1.61 -46.63 -2.05
N MET A 233 0.74 -45.69 -1.71
CA MET A 233 -0.71 -45.80 -1.96
C MET A 233 -1.29 -44.49 -2.46
N MET A 234 -2.03 -44.56 -3.58
CA MET A 234 -2.71 -43.41 -4.18
C MET A 234 -4.21 -43.43 -3.81
N GLU A 235 -4.76 -42.29 -3.38
CA GLU A 235 -6.22 -42.15 -3.29
C GLU A 235 -6.80 -41.82 -4.68
N CYS A 236 -7.83 -42.55 -5.09
CA CYS A 236 -8.57 -42.35 -6.33
C CYS A 236 -10.05 -42.10 -6.07
N CYS A 237 -10.72 -41.37 -6.96
CA CYS A 237 -12.17 -41.29 -6.98
C CYS A 237 -12.73 -42.01 -8.20
N GLU A 238 -13.97 -42.48 -8.13
CA GLU A 238 -14.71 -42.88 -9.35
C GLU A 238 -14.88 -41.68 -10.28
N ARG A 239 -14.65 -41.90 -11.58
CA ARG A 239 -14.76 -40.86 -12.61
C ARG A 239 -16.21 -40.44 -12.84
N THR A 240 -16.38 -39.14 -13.01
CA THR A 240 -17.62 -38.51 -13.46
C THR A 240 -17.39 -37.86 -14.82
N GLU A 241 -18.44 -37.30 -15.43
CA GLU A 241 -18.31 -36.55 -16.68
C GLU A 241 -17.32 -35.38 -16.59
N ASN A 242 -17.12 -34.83 -15.39
CA ASN A 242 -16.19 -33.72 -15.15
C ASN A 242 -14.71 -34.16 -15.23
N ASP A 243 -14.41 -35.45 -15.18
CA ASP A 243 -13.05 -36.00 -15.12
C ASP A 243 -12.62 -36.71 -16.42
N LYS A 244 -13.36 -36.50 -17.52
CA LYS A 244 -13.03 -37.09 -18.84
C LYS A 244 -11.61 -36.75 -19.30
N LYS A 245 -11.09 -35.59 -18.90
CA LYS A 245 -9.71 -35.12 -19.20
C LYS A 245 -8.71 -35.33 -18.06
N GLY A 246 -9.13 -35.97 -16.97
CA GLY A 246 -8.30 -36.21 -15.81
C GLY A 246 -7.43 -37.46 -15.93
N GLY A 247 -6.23 -37.44 -15.33
CA GLY A 247 -5.36 -38.61 -15.26
C GLY A 247 -6.03 -39.80 -14.57
N HIS A 248 -5.85 -40.99 -15.13
CA HIS A 248 -6.47 -42.21 -14.65
C HIS A 248 -5.45 -43.30 -14.33
N LEU A 249 -5.87 -44.25 -13.51
CA LEU A 249 -5.07 -45.41 -13.13
C LEU A 249 -5.25 -46.55 -14.14
N ALA A 250 -4.14 -47.18 -14.53
CA ALA A 250 -4.11 -48.34 -15.42
C ALA A 250 -3.03 -49.34 -14.99
N VAL A 251 -3.03 -50.53 -15.58
CA VAL A 251 -1.99 -51.55 -15.41
C VAL A 251 -1.15 -51.61 -16.68
N ARG A 252 0.18 -51.54 -16.54
CA ARG A 252 1.10 -51.69 -17.67
C ARG A 252 1.25 -53.17 -18.04
N ASN A 253 1.07 -53.50 -19.31
CA ASN A 253 1.03 -54.90 -19.76
C ASN A 253 2.38 -55.62 -19.68
N SER A 254 3.51 -54.89 -19.69
CA SER A 254 4.86 -55.48 -19.73
C SER A 254 5.33 -56.05 -18.40
N ASP A 255 4.90 -55.47 -17.28
CA ASP A 255 5.37 -55.79 -15.92
C ASP A 255 4.23 -55.92 -14.90
N GLY A 256 2.99 -55.63 -15.28
CA GLY A 256 1.82 -55.72 -14.40
C GLY A 256 1.74 -54.60 -13.36
N GLN A 257 2.57 -53.57 -13.45
CA GLN A 257 2.59 -52.47 -12.48
C GLN A 257 1.45 -51.48 -12.70
N LEU A 258 0.99 -50.88 -11.60
CA LEU A 258 0.08 -49.73 -11.66
C LEU A 258 0.82 -48.52 -12.21
N ILE A 259 0.16 -47.80 -13.12
CA ILE A 259 0.69 -46.57 -13.71
C ILE A 259 -0.38 -45.48 -13.70
N LEU A 260 0.08 -44.24 -13.70
CA LEU A 260 -0.75 -43.05 -13.89
C LEU A 260 -0.62 -42.56 -15.33
N ARG A 261 -1.71 -42.60 -16.09
CA ARG A 261 -1.74 -42.03 -17.45
C ARG A 261 -2.45 -40.68 -17.42
N GLU A 262 -1.67 -39.61 -17.59
CA GLU A 262 -2.18 -38.25 -17.71
C GLU A 262 -2.69 -37.96 -19.14
N SER A 263 -3.54 -36.94 -19.30
CA SER A 263 -4.04 -36.56 -20.63
C SER A 263 -2.91 -36.14 -21.58
N ALA A 264 -1.85 -35.54 -21.05
CA ALA A 264 -0.66 -35.17 -21.83
C ALA A 264 0.17 -36.37 -22.30
N MET A 265 -0.08 -37.56 -21.75
CA MET A 265 0.54 -38.83 -22.13
C MET A 265 -0.37 -39.67 -23.04
N CYS A 266 -1.52 -39.14 -23.46
CA CYS A 266 -2.47 -39.78 -24.36
C CYS A 266 -2.18 -39.36 -25.81
N ALA A 267 -2.15 -40.33 -26.73
CA ALA A 267 -2.14 -40.03 -28.16
C ALA A 267 -3.54 -39.54 -28.60
N ASP A 268 -3.60 -38.68 -29.61
CA ASP A 268 -4.88 -38.15 -30.13
C ASP A 268 -5.84 -39.27 -30.57
N GLU A 269 -5.31 -40.38 -31.10
CA GLU A 269 -6.08 -41.56 -31.52
C GLU A 269 -6.69 -42.35 -30.35
N ASP A 270 -6.11 -42.26 -29.15
CA ASP A 270 -6.58 -42.93 -27.93
C ASP A 270 -7.55 -42.07 -27.12
N GLU A 271 -7.75 -40.80 -27.47
CA GLU A 271 -8.57 -39.84 -26.71
C GLU A 271 -9.99 -40.36 -26.41
N PRO A 272 -10.72 -41.03 -27.34
CA PRO A 272 -12.03 -41.60 -27.02
C PRO A 272 -11.98 -42.65 -25.91
N ALA A 273 -10.93 -43.50 -25.88
CA ALA A 273 -10.75 -44.51 -24.84
C ALA A 273 -10.30 -43.87 -23.52
N PHE A 274 -9.46 -42.84 -23.57
CA PHE A 274 -9.06 -42.06 -22.39
C PHE A 274 -10.27 -41.39 -21.73
N GLN A 275 -11.16 -40.79 -22.52
CA GLN A 275 -12.36 -40.10 -22.03
C GLN A 275 -13.50 -41.05 -21.62
N ASP A 276 -13.40 -42.35 -21.92
CA ASP A 276 -14.36 -43.35 -21.49
C ASP A 276 -14.23 -43.64 -19.99
N ILE A 277 -15.09 -42.98 -19.21
CA ILE A 277 -15.16 -43.10 -17.75
C ILE A 277 -15.62 -44.50 -17.28
N THR A 278 -16.22 -45.30 -18.17
CA THR A 278 -16.66 -46.67 -17.84
C THR A 278 -15.55 -47.69 -18.02
N LYS A 279 -14.59 -47.41 -18.91
CA LYS A 279 -13.41 -48.24 -19.15
C LYS A 279 -12.33 -47.99 -18.09
N HIS A 280 -11.79 -46.77 -18.06
CA HIS A 280 -10.78 -46.36 -17.10
C HIS A 280 -11.47 -45.63 -15.96
N ARG A 281 -11.91 -46.38 -14.93
CA ARG A 281 -12.91 -45.93 -13.94
C ARG A 281 -12.39 -45.01 -12.84
N PHE A 282 -11.09 -45.07 -12.54
CA PHE A 282 -10.50 -44.43 -11.35
C PHE A 282 -9.64 -43.24 -11.73
N PHE A 283 -9.96 -42.09 -11.14
CA PHE A 283 -9.29 -40.82 -11.34
C PHE A 283 -8.37 -40.48 -10.17
N ASN A 284 -7.17 -40.00 -10.47
CA ASN A 284 -6.16 -39.64 -9.48
C ASN A 284 -6.51 -38.34 -8.74
N THR A 285 -6.67 -38.43 -7.42
CA THR A 285 -6.96 -37.25 -6.57
C THR A 285 -5.74 -36.39 -6.25
N ASN A 286 -4.53 -36.89 -6.54
CA ASN A 286 -3.26 -36.33 -6.09
C ASN A 286 -3.13 -36.29 -4.55
N ASN A 287 -3.83 -37.17 -3.83
CA ASN A 287 -3.57 -37.45 -2.43
C ASN A 287 -2.78 -38.77 -2.33
N LEU A 288 -1.58 -38.72 -1.74
CA LEU A 288 -0.64 -39.83 -1.72
C LEU A 288 -0.25 -40.21 -0.30
N TRP A 289 -0.03 -41.51 -0.10
CA TRP A 289 0.54 -42.08 1.12
C TRP A 289 1.87 -42.76 0.76
N ILE A 290 2.94 -42.40 1.45
CA ILE A 290 4.30 -42.81 1.10
C ILE A 290 4.99 -43.38 2.34
N ARG A 291 5.63 -44.54 2.20
CA ARG A 291 6.58 -45.09 3.18
C ARG A 291 7.96 -44.48 2.95
N LEU A 292 8.45 -43.71 3.92
CA LEU A 292 9.68 -42.93 3.78
C LEU A 292 10.94 -43.81 3.66
N ASP A 293 10.98 -44.94 4.37
CA ASP A 293 12.05 -45.92 4.29
C ASP A 293 12.12 -46.56 2.89
N LYS A 294 10.96 -46.89 2.32
CA LYS A 294 10.85 -47.45 0.97
C LYS A 294 11.14 -46.43 -0.12
N LEU A 295 10.77 -45.16 0.11
CA LEU A 295 11.17 -44.07 -0.77
C LEU A 295 12.71 -43.93 -0.79
N LYS A 296 13.37 -44.00 0.37
CA LYS A 296 14.83 -43.93 0.46
C LYS A 296 15.51 -45.07 -0.30
N GLU A 297 15.02 -46.31 -0.15
CA GLU A 297 15.53 -47.48 -0.90
C GLU A 297 15.49 -47.26 -2.41
N ILE A 298 14.39 -46.72 -2.95
CA ILE A 298 14.25 -46.44 -4.38
C ILE A 298 15.18 -45.33 -4.84
N ILE A 299 15.25 -44.24 -4.08
CA ILE A 299 16.12 -43.10 -4.40
C ILE A 299 17.58 -43.54 -4.46
N ASP A 300 18.02 -44.35 -3.49
CA ASP A 300 19.38 -44.89 -3.46
C ASP A 300 19.64 -45.84 -4.64
N LYS A 301 18.67 -46.70 -4.97
CA LYS A 301 18.73 -47.61 -6.13
C LYS A 301 18.94 -46.87 -7.46
N PHE A 302 18.38 -45.68 -7.60
CA PHE A 302 18.47 -44.86 -8.82
C PHE A 302 19.50 -43.73 -8.72
N GLY A 303 20.43 -43.79 -7.75
CA GLY A 303 21.56 -42.87 -7.69
C GLY A 303 21.20 -41.46 -7.19
N GLY A 304 20.22 -41.36 -6.28
CA GLY A 304 19.87 -40.12 -5.58
C GLY A 304 18.64 -39.39 -6.11
N PHE A 305 17.83 -40.01 -6.97
CA PHE A 305 16.55 -39.46 -7.45
C PHE A 305 15.55 -40.57 -7.81
N ILE A 306 14.30 -40.20 -8.16
CA ILE A 306 13.29 -41.14 -8.64
C ILE A 306 13.00 -40.88 -10.15
N PRO A 307 13.05 -41.91 -11.02
CA PRO A 307 12.95 -41.73 -12.47
C PRO A 307 11.49 -41.61 -12.94
N LEU A 308 10.88 -40.44 -12.71
CA LEU A 308 9.50 -40.19 -13.12
C LEU A 308 9.35 -40.00 -14.65
N PRO A 309 8.20 -40.39 -15.23
CA PRO A 309 7.86 -40.08 -16.61
C PRO A 309 7.92 -38.59 -16.94
N MET A 310 8.54 -38.28 -18.07
CA MET A 310 8.64 -36.93 -18.60
C MET A 310 7.29 -36.46 -19.15
N ILE A 311 6.88 -35.25 -18.75
CA ILE A 311 5.81 -34.48 -19.37
C ILE A 311 6.45 -33.33 -20.16
N LYS A 312 6.15 -33.27 -21.47
CA LYS A 312 6.71 -32.27 -22.38
C LYS A 312 5.69 -31.16 -22.64
N ASN A 313 5.98 -29.94 -22.18
CA ASN A 313 5.15 -28.76 -22.41
C ASN A 313 5.82 -27.79 -23.40
N ASN A 314 5.17 -27.51 -24.53
CA ASN A 314 5.63 -26.49 -25.47
C ASN A 314 5.14 -25.11 -25.03
N LYS A 315 6.07 -24.16 -24.90
CA LYS A 315 5.83 -22.80 -24.38
C LYS A 315 6.71 -21.78 -25.12
N THR A 316 6.63 -20.53 -24.66
CA THR A 316 7.56 -19.46 -24.99
C THR A 316 8.42 -19.12 -23.78
N VAL A 317 9.63 -18.58 -24.02
CA VAL A 317 10.54 -18.19 -22.94
C VAL A 317 9.90 -17.11 -22.08
N ASP A 318 9.29 -16.09 -22.71
CA ASP A 318 8.43 -15.13 -22.03
C ASP A 318 6.96 -15.59 -22.16
N PRO A 319 6.31 -15.98 -21.05
CA PRO A 319 4.92 -16.43 -21.07
C PRO A 319 3.92 -15.30 -21.38
N LYS A 320 4.36 -14.03 -21.42
CA LYS A 320 3.54 -12.87 -21.78
C LYS A 320 3.70 -12.45 -23.24
N ASP A 321 4.65 -13.03 -23.96
CA ASP A 321 4.94 -12.73 -25.36
C ASP A 321 4.97 -14.01 -26.20
N ASP A 322 3.91 -14.25 -26.95
CA ASP A 322 3.75 -15.39 -27.85
C ASP A 322 4.77 -15.40 -29.00
N SER A 323 5.40 -14.27 -29.30
CA SER A 323 6.45 -14.12 -30.33
C SER A 323 7.85 -14.45 -29.81
N SER A 324 8.03 -14.53 -28.50
CA SER A 324 9.33 -14.85 -27.89
C SER A 324 9.79 -16.29 -28.17
N GLN A 325 11.07 -16.57 -27.90
CA GLN A 325 11.75 -17.84 -28.18
C GLN A 325 10.88 -19.05 -27.79
N LYS A 326 10.69 -20.00 -28.72
CA LYS A 326 9.97 -21.24 -28.43
C LYS A 326 10.83 -22.15 -27.56
N VAL A 327 10.24 -22.60 -26.46
CA VAL A 327 10.91 -23.43 -25.46
C VAL A 327 10.08 -24.66 -25.11
N VAL A 328 10.77 -25.67 -24.62
CA VAL A 328 10.20 -26.86 -23.99
C VAL A 328 10.42 -26.74 -22.48
N GLN A 329 9.34 -26.93 -21.73
CA GLN A 329 9.38 -27.13 -20.28
C GLN A 329 9.19 -28.61 -20.01
N LEU A 330 10.10 -29.19 -19.23
CA LEU A 330 10.01 -30.57 -18.79
C LEU A 330 9.45 -30.59 -17.38
N GLU A 331 8.36 -31.31 -17.19
CA GLU A 331 7.68 -31.47 -15.92
C GLU A 331 7.52 -32.95 -15.58
N THR A 332 7.24 -33.22 -14.31
CA THR A 332 6.89 -34.56 -13.81
C THR A 332 5.69 -34.46 -12.86
N ALA A 333 4.92 -35.55 -12.77
CA ALA A 333 3.77 -35.64 -11.88
C ALA A 333 4.09 -36.54 -10.67
N MET A 334 3.84 -36.05 -9.45
CA MET A 334 4.11 -36.80 -8.21
C MET A 334 3.41 -38.16 -8.14
N GLY A 335 2.19 -38.26 -8.67
CA GLY A 335 1.40 -39.49 -8.69
C GLY A 335 1.98 -40.54 -9.64
N ALA A 336 2.77 -40.13 -10.64
CA ALA A 336 3.43 -41.06 -11.55
C ALA A 336 4.46 -41.92 -10.82
N ALA A 337 4.91 -41.53 -9.61
CA ALA A 337 5.80 -42.36 -8.81
C ALA A 337 5.23 -43.74 -8.48
N ILE A 338 3.91 -43.94 -8.55
CA ILE A 338 3.28 -45.23 -8.28
C ILE A 338 3.91 -46.39 -9.09
N GLU A 339 4.41 -46.10 -10.30
CA GLU A 339 5.03 -47.09 -11.17
C GLU A 339 6.51 -47.40 -10.83
N CYS A 340 7.09 -46.65 -9.90
CA CYS A 340 8.46 -46.85 -9.43
C CYS A 340 8.51 -47.78 -8.22
N PHE A 341 7.37 -48.02 -7.56
CA PHE A 341 7.25 -48.79 -6.34
C PHE A 341 6.65 -50.18 -6.62
N GLU A 342 7.48 -51.22 -6.54
CA GLU A 342 6.98 -52.59 -6.58
C GLU A 342 6.05 -52.85 -5.38
N GLY A 343 4.83 -53.34 -5.63
CA GLY A 343 3.81 -53.53 -4.60
C GLY A 343 3.02 -52.26 -4.24
N ALA A 344 3.13 -51.18 -5.02
CA ALA A 344 2.26 -50.02 -4.85
C ALA A 344 0.78 -50.38 -4.97
N SER A 345 -0.07 -49.63 -4.27
CA SER A 345 -1.52 -49.86 -4.20
C SER A 345 -2.31 -48.58 -4.48
N ALA A 346 -3.62 -48.72 -4.62
CA ALA A 346 -4.54 -47.60 -4.73
C ALA A 346 -5.83 -47.90 -3.98
N ILE A 347 -6.49 -46.85 -3.49
CA ILE A 347 -7.72 -46.93 -2.70
C ILE A 347 -8.77 -45.95 -3.25
N VAL A 348 -10.03 -46.36 -3.30
CA VAL A 348 -11.14 -45.50 -3.69
C VAL A 348 -11.64 -44.70 -2.49
N VAL A 349 -11.69 -43.38 -2.62
CA VAL A 349 -12.19 -42.45 -1.60
C VAL A 349 -13.44 -41.71 -2.07
N PRO A 350 -14.33 -41.31 -1.15
CA PRO A 350 -15.49 -40.51 -1.51
C PRO A 350 -15.06 -39.16 -2.10
N ARG A 351 -15.89 -38.61 -2.99
CA ARG A 351 -15.64 -37.31 -3.65
C ARG A 351 -15.43 -36.15 -2.68
N THR A 352 -15.93 -36.24 -1.46
CA THR A 352 -15.69 -35.26 -0.40
C THR A 352 -14.21 -35.09 -0.06
N ARG A 353 -13.35 -36.08 -0.38
CA ARG A 353 -11.89 -35.98 -0.25
C ARG A 353 -11.18 -35.34 -1.45
N PHE A 354 -11.94 -34.95 -2.47
CA PHE A 354 -11.45 -34.30 -3.67
C PHE A 354 -12.29 -33.07 -4.04
N ALA A 355 -11.99 -31.97 -3.36
CA ALA A 355 -12.60 -30.65 -3.57
C ALA A 355 -11.54 -29.60 -3.96
N PRO A 356 -10.85 -29.76 -5.11
CA PRO A 356 -9.87 -28.79 -5.57
C PRO A 356 -10.53 -27.55 -6.17
N VAL A 357 -9.91 -26.38 -6.00
CA VAL A 357 -10.30 -25.17 -6.75
C VAL A 357 -9.36 -25.00 -7.93
N LYS A 358 -9.82 -25.20 -9.16
CA LYS A 358 -9.01 -24.93 -10.38
C LYS A 358 -9.46 -23.68 -11.11
N LYS A 359 -10.75 -23.34 -11.02
CA LYS A 359 -11.39 -22.19 -11.68
C LYS A 359 -12.32 -21.46 -10.72
N CYS A 360 -12.75 -20.25 -11.09
CA CYS A 360 -13.74 -19.48 -10.35
C CYS A 360 -15.09 -20.21 -10.18
N ASN A 361 -15.44 -21.15 -11.07
CA ASN A 361 -16.62 -22.00 -10.94
C ASN A 361 -16.56 -22.81 -9.63
N ASP A 362 -15.40 -23.42 -9.36
CA ASP A 362 -15.16 -24.26 -8.19
C ASP A 362 -15.15 -23.40 -6.91
N LEU A 363 -14.53 -22.22 -7.00
CA LEU A 363 -14.47 -21.26 -5.90
C LEU A 363 -15.85 -20.75 -5.50
N LEU A 364 -16.69 -20.37 -6.48
CA LEU A 364 -18.07 -19.94 -6.22
C LEU A 364 -18.87 -21.05 -5.52
N LEU A 365 -18.71 -22.29 -5.99
CA LEU A 365 -19.37 -23.45 -5.40
C LEU A 365 -18.94 -23.69 -3.95
N LEU A 366 -17.63 -23.70 -3.67
CA LEU A 366 -17.09 -23.91 -2.32
C LEU A 366 -17.47 -22.79 -1.34
N ARG A 367 -17.55 -21.55 -1.84
CA ARG A 367 -18.00 -20.39 -1.04
C ARG A 367 -19.49 -20.48 -0.68
N SER A 368 -20.31 -21.05 -1.56
CA SER A 368 -21.76 -21.18 -1.35
C SER A 368 -22.11 -22.14 -0.20
N ASP A 369 -23.39 -22.17 0.16
CA ASP A 369 -23.94 -23.08 1.17
C ASP A 369 -24.05 -24.55 0.71
N ALA A 370 -23.69 -24.85 -0.55
CA ALA A 370 -23.52 -26.22 -1.02
C ALA A 370 -22.37 -26.94 -0.30
N TYR A 371 -21.38 -26.18 0.21
CA TYR A 371 -20.33 -26.70 1.07
C TYR A 371 -20.36 -26.04 2.45
N VAL A 372 -20.10 -26.85 3.47
CA VAL A 372 -20.05 -26.41 4.88
C VAL A 372 -18.71 -26.79 5.49
N VAL A 373 -18.30 -26.02 6.50
CA VAL A 373 -17.13 -26.32 7.33
C VAL A 373 -17.63 -27.08 8.55
N THR A 374 -17.08 -28.27 8.80
CA THR A 374 -17.36 -29.06 10.00
C THR A 374 -16.61 -28.52 11.23
N ASP A 375 -16.95 -29.01 12.43
CA ASP A 375 -16.31 -28.59 13.69
C ASP A 375 -14.79 -28.87 13.73
N ASP A 376 -14.33 -29.83 12.93
CA ASP A 376 -12.90 -30.14 12.72
C ASP A 376 -12.30 -29.44 11.49
N PHE A 377 -12.98 -28.40 11.00
CA PHE A 377 -12.54 -27.51 9.92
C PHE A 377 -12.39 -28.17 8.54
N ARG A 378 -13.02 -29.34 8.30
CA ARG A 378 -13.08 -29.95 6.97
C ARG A 378 -14.15 -29.29 6.12
N MET A 379 -13.85 -29.11 4.83
CA MET A 379 -14.85 -28.69 3.85
C MET A 379 -15.57 -29.90 3.29
N VAL A 380 -16.87 -30.01 3.55
CA VAL A 380 -17.68 -31.15 3.11
C VAL A 380 -18.91 -30.67 2.34
N LEU A 381 -19.41 -31.53 1.45
CA LEU A 381 -20.67 -31.28 0.77
C LEU A 381 -21.81 -31.26 1.79
N ASN A 382 -22.68 -30.26 1.70
CA ASN A 382 -23.84 -30.15 2.57
C ASN A 382 -24.75 -31.37 2.35
N PRO A 383 -25.18 -32.09 3.41
CA PRO A 383 -26.08 -33.25 3.28
C PRO A 383 -27.38 -32.93 2.52
N ALA A 384 -27.86 -31.69 2.58
CA ALA A 384 -29.03 -31.24 1.84
C ALA A 384 -28.86 -31.29 0.30
N CYS A 385 -27.63 -31.39 -0.22
CA CYS A 385 -27.35 -31.62 -1.64
C CYS A 385 -27.61 -33.07 -2.09
N GLY A 386 -27.97 -33.99 -1.19
CA GLY A 386 -28.28 -35.39 -1.55
C GLY A 386 -27.07 -36.17 -2.08
N GLY A 387 -25.87 -35.82 -1.62
CA GLY A 387 -24.62 -36.53 -1.95
C GLY A 387 -24.00 -36.18 -3.32
N THR A 388 -24.61 -35.27 -4.10
CA THR A 388 -24.09 -34.84 -5.41
C THR A 388 -23.90 -33.33 -5.45
N ALA A 389 -22.71 -32.86 -5.81
CA ALA A 389 -22.44 -31.43 -5.92
C ALA A 389 -23.11 -30.79 -7.17
N PRO A 390 -23.58 -29.53 -7.10
CA PRO A 390 -24.10 -28.79 -8.25
C PRO A 390 -23.10 -28.72 -9.42
N VAL A 391 -23.59 -28.86 -10.65
CA VAL A 391 -22.77 -28.69 -11.87
C VAL A 391 -22.69 -27.21 -12.25
N MET A 392 -21.48 -26.66 -12.29
CA MET A 392 -21.25 -25.22 -12.49
C MET A 392 -20.63 -24.89 -13.86
N ALA A 393 -21.32 -24.08 -14.64
CA ALA A 393 -20.86 -23.60 -15.95
C ALA A 393 -21.01 -22.08 -16.07
N ILE A 394 -20.12 -21.32 -15.43
CA ILE A 394 -20.07 -19.86 -15.59
C ILE A 394 -19.11 -19.47 -16.72
N ASP A 395 -19.37 -18.33 -17.36
CA ASP A 395 -18.63 -17.81 -18.51
C ASP A 395 -17.13 -17.65 -18.20
N SER A 396 -16.32 -18.59 -18.68
CA SER A 396 -14.90 -18.63 -18.40
C SER A 396 -14.13 -17.45 -19.00
N LYS A 397 -14.70 -16.70 -19.95
CA LYS A 397 -14.05 -15.50 -20.49
C LYS A 397 -14.31 -14.29 -19.59
N LYS A 398 -15.49 -14.21 -18.96
CA LYS A 398 -15.89 -13.10 -18.08
C LYS A 398 -15.45 -13.28 -16.63
N TYR A 399 -15.42 -14.52 -16.14
CA TYR A 399 -15.09 -14.85 -14.73
C TYR A 399 -13.82 -15.68 -14.59
N LYS A 400 -12.88 -15.57 -15.54
CA LYS A 400 -11.59 -16.27 -15.41
C LYS A 400 -10.84 -15.87 -14.15
N LEU A 401 -10.88 -14.57 -13.84
CA LEU A 401 -10.11 -13.93 -12.80
C LEU A 401 -10.93 -13.76 -11.51
N VAL A 402 -10.28 -13.85 -10.35
CA VAL A 402 -10.94 -13.74 -9.03
C VAL A 402 -11.58 -12.36 -8.85
N ASP A 403 -10.91 -11.27 -9.24
CA ASP A 403 -11.45 -9.91 -9.15
C ASP A 403 -12.82 -9.76 -9.85
N LYS A 404 -13.01 -10.44 -10.99
CA LYS A 404 -14.28 -10.45 -11.71
C LYS A 404 -15.36 -11.24 -10.97
N LEU A 405 -14.99 -12.34 -10.30
CA LEU A 405 -15.92 -13.09 -9.45
C LEU A 405 -16.28 -12.28 -8.19
N GLU A 406 -15.32 -11.60 -7.56
CA GLU A 406 -15.57 -10.72 -6.41
C GLU A 406 -16.52 -9.59 -6.80
N ALA A 407 -16.28 -8.93 -7.93
CA ALA A 407 -17.19 -7.89 -8.44
C ALA A 407 -18.61 -8.43 -8.71
N ALA A 408 -18.73 -9.65 -9.21
CA ALA A 408 -20.01 -10.30 -9.45
C ALA A 408 -20.71 -10.73 -8.16
N THR A 409 -19.97 -11.00 -7.09
CA THR A 409 -20.51 -11.51 -5.82
C THR A 409 -20.42 -10.49 -4.67
N ALA A 410 -20.18 -9.22 -4.98
CA ALA A 410 -20.15 -8.13 -4.00
C ALA A 410 -21.46 -7.99 -3.21
N GLY A 411 -22.61 -8.41 -3.77
CA GLY A 411 -23.90 -8.49 -3.07
C GLY A 411 -24.05 -9.72 -2.15
N GLY A 412 -23.00 -10.55 -2.05
CA GLY A 412 -22.94 -11.83 -1.35
C GLY A 412 -23.06 -13.05 -2.27
N ILE A 413 -22.62 -14.20 -1.76
CA ILE A 413 -22.66 -15.49 -2.46
C ILE A 413 -24.09 -16.06 -2.45
N PRO A 414 -24.66 -16.46 -3.59
CA PRO A 414 -26.00 -17.03 -3.66
C PRO A 414 -26.06 -18.44 -3.05
N SER A 415 -27.26 -18.87 -2.68
CA SER A 415 -27.51 -20.25 -2.25
C SER A 415 -27.49 -21.20 -3.45
N LEU A 416 -26.77 -22.31 -3.30
CA LEU A 416 -26.63 -23.39 -4.29
C LEU A 416 -26.99 -24.76 -3.71
N VAL A 417 -27.35 -24.86 -2.43
CA VAL A 417 -27.62 -26.15 -1.75
C VAL A 417 -28.67 -27.02 -2.45
N ASN A 418 -29.68 -26.40 -3.07
CA ASN A 418 -30.75 -27.09 -3.83
C ASN A 418 -30.57 -27.01 -5.35
N CYS A 419 -29.42 -26.54 -5.83
CA CYS A 419 -29.10 -26.41 -7.24
C CYS A 419 -28.58 -27.74 -7.80
N LYS A 420 -29.09 -28.16 -8.95
CA LYS A 420 -28.54 -29.30 -9.71
C LYS A 420 -27.52 -28.82 -10.75
N ARG A 421 -27.83 -27.73 -11.44
CA ARG A 421 -26.98 -27.14 -12.49
C ARG A 421 -27.17 -25.64 -12.57
N LEU A 422 -26.08 -24.89 -12.63
CA LEU A 422 -26.09 -23.45 -12.88
C LEU A 422 -25.21 -23.12 -14.09
N THR A 423 -25.82 -22.54 -15.13
CA THR A 423 -25.11 -22.00 -16.29
C THR A 423 -25.23 -20.48 -16.31
N ILE A 424 -24.11 -19.75 -16.47
CA ILE A 424 -24.11 -18.29 -16.58
C ILE A 424 -23.29 -17.89 -17.81
N LYS A 425 -23.90 -17.15 -18.74
CA LYS A 425 -23.25 -16.58 -19.92
C LYS A 425 -23.32 -15.06 -19.86
N GLY A 426 -22.19 -14.38 -19.93
CA GLY A 426 -22.11 -12.92 -19.80
C GLY A 426 -22.00 -12.37 -18.39
N LEU A 427 -22.04 -11.04 -18.27
CA LEU A 427 -21.77 -10.30 -17.03
C LEU A 427 -23.02 -10.20 -16.15
N VAL A 428 -22.95 -10.66 -14.90
CA VAL A 428 -24.06 -10.64 -13.95
C VAL A 428 -23.57 -10.27 -12.56
N ARG A 429 -24.48 -9.78 -11.72
CA ARG A 429 -24.26 -9.52 -10.30
C ARG A 429 -25.19 -10.40 -9.48
N MET A 430 -24.65 -10.97 -8.41
CA MET A 430 -25.30 -11.93 -7.54
C MET A 430 -25.47 -11.34 -6.14
N SER A 431 -26.42 -11.89 -5.41
CA SER A 431 -26.67 -11.52 -4.02
C SER A 431 -26.83 -12.75 -3.14
N LYS A 432 -26.49 -12.62 -1.85
CA LYS A 432 -26.85 -13.61 -0.82
C LYS A 432 -28.35 -13.84 -0.67
N LYS A 433 -29.18 -12.94 -1.23
CA LYS A 433 -30.65 -13.07 -1.24
C LYS A 433 -31.16 -13.93 -2.40
N THR A 434 -30.30 -14.40 -3.30
CA THR A 434 -30.67 -15.24 -4.44
C THR A 434 -30.42 -16.72 -4.11
N SER A 435 -31.37 -17.59 -4.44
CA SER A 435 -31.28 -19.05 -4.29
C SER A 435 -31.55 -19.73 -5.62
N PHE A 436 -30.61 -20.54 -6.10
CA PHE A 436 -30.78 -21.33 -7.32
C PHE A 436 -31.29 -22.73 -6.98
N VAL A 437 -32.38 -23.16 -7.64
CA VAL A 437 -33.02 -24.46 -7.39
C VAL A 437 -33.19 -25.23 -8.69
N GLY A 438 -32.79 -26.50 -8.70
CA GLY A 438 -32.91 -27.35 -9.89
C GLY A 438 -31.91 -26.97 -10.99
N GLU A 439 -32.36 -26.90 -12.25
CA GLU A 439 -31.51 -26.50 -13.39
C GLU A 439 -31.78 -25.06 -13.82
N VAL A 440 -30.78 -24.19 -13.71
CA VAL A 440 -30.91 -22.76 -14.04
C VAL A 440 -29.87 -22.32 -15.08
N SER A 441 -30.31 -21.53 -16.05
CA SER A 441 -29.45 -20.83 -17.01
C SER A 441 -29.68 -19.33 -16.95
N VAL A 442 -28.62 -18.52 -16.92
CA VAL A 442 -28.67 -17.06 -16.97
C VAL A 442 -27.84 -16.58 -18.14
N VAL A 443 -28.43 -15.72 -18.97
CA VAL A 443 -27.78 -15.12 -20.13
C VAL A 443 -27.84 -13.60 -20.02
N ASN A 444 -26.73 -12.93 -20.29
CA ASN A 444 -26.69 -11.50 -20.55
C ASN A 444 -25.72 -11.25 -21.71
N THR A 445 -26.21 -10.73 -22.83
CA THR A 445 -25.37 -10.43 -23.99
C THR A 445 -24.83 -9.00 -24.02
N SER A 446 -25.27 -8.14 -23.10
CA SER A 446 -24.79 -6.76 -22.98
C SER A 446 -23.36 -6.67 -22.38
N ASP A 447 -22.75 -5.50 -22.53
CA ASP A 447 -21.44 -5.17 -21.97
C ASP A 447 -21.51 -4.75 -20.48
N GLU A 448 -22.72 -4.54 -19.97
CA GLU A 448 -22.99 -4.14 -18.60
C GLU A 448 -23.38 -5.34 -17.74
N ALA A 449 -22.88 -5.40 -16.51
CA ALA A 449 -23.29 -6.45 -15.57
C ALA A 449 -24.73 -6.21 -15.06
N LYS A 450 -25.58 -7.23 -15.14
CA LYS A 450 -27.00 -7.16 -14.72
C LYS A 450 -27.25 -7.95 -13.44
N PHE A 451 -28.08 -7.42 -12.54
CA PHE A 451 -28.42 -8.13 -11.31
C PHE A 451 -29.34 -9.32 -11.59
N ILE A 452 -28.98 -10.46 -11.02
CA ILE A 452 -29.88 -11.61 -10.93
C ILE A 452 -30.97 -11.26 -9.90
N PRO A 453 -32.25 -11.54 -10.18
CA PRO A 453 -33.33 -11.32 -9.22
C PRO A 453 -33.05 -11.94 -7.85
N VAL A 454 -33.47 -11.23 -6.80
CA VAL A 454 -33.47 -11.76 -5.43
C VAL A 454 -34.62 -12.75 -5.25
N GLY A 455 -34.47 -13.71 -4.35
CA GLY A 455 -35.42 -14.79 -4.12
C GLY A 455 -35.02 -16.10 -4.80
N GLU A 456 -36.00 -17.00 -4.96
CA GLU A 456 -35.81 -18.31 -5.59
C GLU A 456 -35.86 -18.19 -7.13
N VAL A 457 -34.82 -18.67 -7.80
CA VAL A 457 -34.76 -18.87 -9.25
C VAL A 457 -34.73 -20.37 -9.50
N LYS A 458 -35.84 -20.92 -9.99
CA LYS A 458 -36.07 -22.36 -10.07
C LYS A 458 -36.39 -22.84 -11.48
N ASP A 459 -35.68 -23.89 -11.92
CA ASP A 459 -35.95 -24.65 -13.15
C ASP A 459 -36.26 -23.77 -14.38
N THR A 460 -35.41 -22.77 -14.64
CA THR A 460 -35.69 -21.71 -15.63
C THR A 460 -34.44 -21.22 -16.37
N SER A 461 -34.67 -20.54 -17.50
CA SER A 461 -33.64 -19.80 -18.23
C SER A 461 -33.99 -18.31 -18.23
N LEU A 462 -33.16 -17.48 -17.61
CA LEU A 462 -33.31 -16.02 -17.54
C LEU A 462 -32.42 -15.35 -18.58
N ASP A 463 -33.01 -14.47 -19.40
CA ASP A 463 -32.26 -13.52 -20.23
C ASP A 463 -32.36 -12.13 -19.61
N LEU A 464 -31.22 -11.61 -19.13
CA LEU A 464 -31.12 -10.32 -18.46
C LEU A 464 -30.65 -9.21 -19.42
N THR A 465 -30.46 -9.50 -20.71
CA THR A 465 -29.86 -8.55 -21.68
C THR A 465 -30.53 -7.19 -21.64
N ASP A 466 -31.86 -7.14 -21.61
CA ASP A 466 -32.65 -5.90 -21.62
C ASP A 466 -33.04 -5.39 -20.22
N SER A 467 -32.52 -6.00 -19.14
CA SER A 467 -32.82 -5.56 -17.77
C SER A 467 -32.14 -4.23 -17.43
N PRO A 468 -32.73 -3.40 -16.55
CA PRO A 468 -32.06 -2.21 -16.00
C PRO A 468 -30.70 -2.57 -15.38
N GLY A 469 -29.74 -1.66 -15.48
CA GLY A 469 -28.38 -1.83 -14.93
C GLY A 469 -28.02 -0.76 -13.91
N LEU A 470 -26.74 -0.40 -13.89
CA LEU A 470 -26.22 0.61 -12.99
C LEU A 470 -26.50 2.05 -13.44
N GLY A 471 -26.86 2.26 -14.71
CA GLY A 471 -27.17 3.60 -15.23
C GLY A 471 -25.99 4.56 -15.04
N ALA A 472 -26.24 5.70 -14.40
CA ALA A 472 -25.21 6.70 -14.06
C ALA A 472 -24.07 6.18 -13.17
N LEU A 473 -24.25 5.02 -12.53
CA LEU A 473 -23.24 4.36 -11.69
C LEU A 473 -22.45 3.27 -12.46
N LYS A 474 -22.65 3.12 -13.79
CA LYS A 474 -21.93 2.13 -14.61
C LYS A 474 -20.45 2.52 -14.70
N PRO A 475 -19.51 1.71 -14.18
CA PRO A 475 -18.09 1.97 -14.38
C PRO A 475 -17.70 1.59 -15.80
N THR A 476 -16.89 2.44 -16.43
CA THR A 476 -16.25 2.15 -17.72
C THR A 476 -14.73 2.19 -17.53
N ALA A 477 -14.04 1.21 -18.11
CA ALA A 477 -12.59 1.21 -18.15
C ALA A 477 -12.14 2.01 -19.38
N VAL A 478 -11.32 3.02 -19.16
CA VAL A 478 -10.72 3.85 -20.20
C VAL A 478 -9.26 3.44 -20.32
N ALA A 479 -8.83 3.05 -21.53
CA ALA A 479 -7.44 2.72 -21.80
C ALA A 479 -6.55 3.96 -21.66
N THR A 480 -5.36 3.78 -21.12
CA THR A 480 -4.35 4.83 -20.95
C THR A 480 -2.94 4.21 -21.04
N ALA A 481 -1.92 5.05 -20.98
CA ALA A 481 -0.53 4.64 -20.84
C ALA A 481 0.15 5.45 -19.74
N PRO A 482 1.28 4.98 -19.17
CA PRO A 482 2.07 5.76 -18.22
C PRO A 482 2.46 7.12 -18.82
N ILE A 483 2.39 8.17 -17.99
CA ILE A 483 2.83 9.52 -18.36
C ILE A 483 3.93 9.96 -17.40
N ASP A 484 5.05 10.42 -17.95
CA ASP A 484 6.20 10.82 -17.17
C ASP A 484 5.92 11.97 -16.20
N GLY A 485 6.70 12.03 -15.12
CA GLY A 485 6.71 13.15 -14.19
C GLY A 485 5.63 13.13 -13.11
N GLN A 486 4.91 12.02 -12.91
CA GLN A 486 3.87 11.85 -11.90
C GLN A 486 4.36 11.38 -10.52
N LYS A 487 5.64 11.63 -10.18
CA LYS A 487 6.16 11.32 -8.84
C LYS A 487 5.66 12.36 -7.83
N PRO A 488 4.89 11.97 -6.79
CA PRO A 488 4.54 12.88 -5.72
C PRO A 488 5.80 13.40 -5.01
N GLY A 489 5.83 14.71 -4.70
CA GLY A 489 6.83 15.29 -3.80
C GLY A 489 6.49 15.03 -2.33
N THR A 490 7.16 15.75 -1.43
CA THR A 490 6.93 15.65 0.03
C THR A 490 5.51 16.00 0.46
N SER A 491 4.78 16.74 -0.38
CA SER A 491 3.45 17.30 -0.07
C SER A 491 2.54 17.25 -1.30
N GLY A 492 2.57 16.15 -2.06
CA GLY A 492 1.74 15.94 -3.25
C GLY A 492 2.45 16.18 -4.60
N LEU A 493 1.71 15.98 -5.69
CA LEU A 493 2.19 16.22 -7.06
C LEU A 493 1.89 17.66 -7.48
N ARG A 494 2.90 18.38 -7.96
CA ARG A 494 2.77 19.76 -8.49
C ARG A 494 3.32 19.84 -9.90
N LYS A 495 2.57 20.49 -10.79
CA LYS A 495 2.92 20.75 -12.19
C LYS A 495 2.24 22.02 -12.69
N LYS A 496 2.66 22.51 -13.85
CA LYS A 496 1.90 23.53 -14.57
C LYS A 496 0.47 23.03 -14.82
N THR A 497 -0.51 23.90 -14.62
CA THR A 497 -1.95 23.64 -14.79
C THR A 497 -2.25 22.98 -16.13
N LYS A 498 -1.62 23.46 -17.22
CA LYS A 498 -1.73 22.86 -18.57
C LYS A 498 -1.36 21.38 -18.65
N VAL A 499 -0.44 20.91 -17.80
CA VAL A 499 -0.06 19.49 -17.76
C VAL A 499 -1.20 18.66 -17.18
N PHE A 500 -1.84 19.14 -16.10
CA PHE A 500 -3.01 18.46 -15.51
C PHE A 500 -4.23 18.45 -16.42
N MET A 501 -4.41 19.51 -17.21
CA MET A 501 -5.43 19.58 -18.25
C MET A 501 -5.16 18.67 -19.44
N GLY A 502 -3.94 18.12 -19.54
CA GLY A 502 -3.59 17.13 -20.55
C GLY A 502 -4.42 15.87 -20.41
N GLU A 503 -4.72 15.24 -21.55
CA GLU A 503 -5.51 14.02 -21.60
C GLU A 503 -4.89 12.94 -20.70
N HIS A 504 -5.74 12.31 -19.88
CA HIS A 504 -5.39 11.26 -18.92
C HIS A 504 -4.44 11.64 -17.78
N TYR A 505 -3.85 12.84 -17.73
CA TYR A 505 -2.84 13.17 -16.72
C TYR A 505 -3.41 13.11 -15.31
N LEU A 506 -4.48 13.89 -15.05
CA LEU A 506 -5.17 13.85 -13.76
C LEU A 506 -5.72 12.44 -13.48
N ASN A 507 -6.35 11.80 -14.48
CA ASN A 507 -6.97 10.49 -14.32
C ASN A 507 -5.97 9.42 -13.88
N ASN A 508 -4.80 9.37 -14.52
CA ASN A 508 -3.77 8.40 -14.19
C ASN A 508 -3.29 8.55 -12.75
N PHE A 509 -3.09 9.78 -12.28
CA PHE A 509 -2.68 10.03 -10.91
C PHE A 509 -3.76 9.67 -9.89
N VAL A 510 -5.02 10.03 -10.17
CA VAL A 510 -6.17 9.73 -9.30
C VAL A 510 -6.41 8.22 -9.21
N GLN A 511 -6.38 7.49 -10.33
CA GLN A 511 -6.50 6.03 -10.34
C GLN A 511 -5.35 5.39 -9.57
N SER A 512 -4.11 5.82 -9.83
CA SER A 512 -2.92 5.31 -9.13
C SER A 512 -2.99 5.52 -7.62
N THR A 513 -3.65 6.60 -7.19
CA THR A 513 -3.93 6.89 -5.78
C THR A 513 -4.97 5.95 -5.21
N PHE A 514 -6.10 5.70 -5.90
CA PHE A 514 -7.06 4.70 -5.46
C PHE A 514 -6.45 3.30 -5.35
N ASP A 515 -5.65 2.90 -6.34
CA ASP A 515 -4.97 1.60 -6.35
C ASP A 515 -4.01 1.46 -5.15
N ALA A 516 -3.26 2.53 -4.82
CA ALA A 516 -2.36 2.53 -3.66
C ALA A 516 -3.12 2.47 -2.32
N VAL A 517 -4.26 3.17 -2.21
CA VAL A 517 -5.11 3.18 -1.01
C VAL A 517 -5.80 1.83 -0.80
N VAL A 518 -6.26 1.18 -1.87
CA VAL A 518 -6.79 -0.19 -1.79
C VAL A 518 -5.68 -1.17 -1.41
N ALA A 519 -4.47 -1.01 -1.97
CA ALA A 519 -3.31 -1.85 -1.62
C ALA A 519 -2.86 -1.67 -0.16
N SER A 520 -3.14 -0.52 0.48
CA SER A 520 -2.91 -0.33 1.92
C SER A 520 -3.97 -0.95 2.81
N GLY A 521 -4.99 -1.62 2.24
CA GLY A 521 -6.04 -2.32 2.99
C GLY A 521 -7.34 -1.54 3.15
N THR A 522 -7.45 -0.35 2.57
CA THR A 522 -8.65 0.49 2.70
C THR A 522 -9.78 -0.02 1.81
N VAL A 523 -10.94 -0.31 2.41
CA VAL A 523 -12.16 -0.66 1.69
C VAL A 523 -12.93 0.62 1.36
N LEU A 524 -12.83 1.10 0.11
CA LEU A 524 -13.37 2.40 -0.32
C LEU A 524 -14.89 2.57 -0.12
N SER A 525 -15.64 1.47 -0.03
CA SER A 525 -17.08 1.50 0.25
C SER A 525 -17.44 1.68 1.73
N GLU A 526 -16.47 1.55 2.65
CA GLU A 526 -16.67 1.54 4.11
C GLU A 526 -16.20 2.83 4.81
N GLY A 527 -16.30 3.98 4.13
CA GLY A 527 -15.99 5.27 4.74
C GLY A 527 -16.48 6.43 3.88
N SER A 528 -15.83 7.57 4.01
CA SER A 528 -16.07 8.76 3.20
C SER A 528 -14.77 9.24 2.54
N LEU A 529 -14.85 9.75 1.31
CA LEU A 529 -13.73 10.45 0.67
C LEU A 529 -13.95 11.96 0.80
N VAL A 530 -12.98 12.68 1.36
CA VAL A 530 -13.02 14.14 1.39
C VAL A 530 -12.36 14.70 0.12
N ILE A 531 -12.95 15.74 -0.46
CA ILE A 531 -12.34 16.49 -1.56
C ILE A 531 -12.50 17.98 -1.30
N GLY A 532 -11.40 18.72 -1.41
CA GLY A 532 -11.42 20.17 -1.36
C GLY A 532 -10.09 20.73 -1.85
N GLY A 533 -9.99 22.04 -1.93
CA GLY A 533 -8.78 22.69 -2.39
C GLY A 533 -8.76 24.17 -2.03
N ASP A 534 -7.80 24.88 -2.61
CA ASP A 534 -7.62 26.32 -2.38
C ASP A 534 -8.37 27.22 -3.35
N GLY A 535 -9.18 26.63 -4.25
CA GLY A 535 -9.96 27.36 -5.23
C GLY A 535 -9.17 27.83 -6.45
N ARG A 536 -7.88 27.44 -6.59
CA ARG A 536 -7.08 27.77 -7.78
C ARG A 536 -7.72 27.25 -9.07
N TYR A 537 -7.33 27.82 -10.19
CA TYR A 537 -7.81 27.41 -11.51
C TYR A 537 -7.70 25.89 -11.71
N PHE A 538 -8.71 25.28 -12.34
CA PHE A 538 -8.90 23.83 -12.54
C PHE A 538 -9.45 23.03 -11.33
N ASN A 539 -9.62 23.65 -10.15
CA ASN A 539 -10.16 23.00 -8.95
C ASN A 539 -11.50 22.28 -9.21
N ASP A 540 -12.52 23.00 -9.70
CA ASP A 540 -13.87 22.45 -9.89
C ASP A 540 -13.90 21.28 -10.87
N THR A 541 -13.15 21.39 -11.98
CA THR A 541 -13.02 20.33 -12.99
C THR A 541 -12.37 19.09 -12.40
N ALA A 542 -11.34 19.27 -11.57
CA ALA A 542 -10.68 18.16 -10.89
C ALA A 542 -11.61 17.48 -9.88
N ILE A 543 -12.39 18.24 -9.10
CA ILE A 543 -13.39 17.69 -8.17
C ILE A 543 -14.38 16.78 -8.90
N GLN A 544 -15.00 17.27 -9.98
CA GLN A 544 -15.97 16.47 -10.74
C GLN A 544 -15.32 15.20 -11.30
N THR A 545 -14.08 15.30 -11.79
CA THR A 545 -13.34 14.14 -12.30
C THR A 545 -13.08 13.11 -11.20
N ILE A 546 -12.61 13.55 -10.02
CA ILE A 546 -12.34 12.67 -8.88
C ILE A 546 -13.62 12.00 -8.37
N ILE A 547 -14.77 12.70 -8.35
CA ILE A 547 -16.05 12.07 -7.98
C ILE A 547 -16.39 10.94 -8.96
N LYS A 548 -16.36 11.21 -10.27
CA LYS A 548 -16.67 10.19 -11.30
C LYS A 548 -15.76 8.98 -11.23
N MET A 549 -14.47 9.19 -10.96
CA MET A 549 -13.49 8.12 -10.80
C MET A 549 -13.66 7.39 -9.47
N GLY A 550 -13.94 8.11 -8.38
CA GLY A 550 -14.19 7.52 -7.06
C GLY A 550 -15.41 6.60 -7.10
N VAL A 551 -16.51 7.03 -7.71
CA VAL A 551 -17.71 6.20 -7.89
C VAL A 551 -17.37 4.92 -8.65
N ALA A 552 -16.62 5.04 -9.74
CA ALA A 552 -16.20 3.90 -10.55
C ALA A 552 -15.27 2.93 -9.80
N ASN A 553 -14.50 3.44 -8.84
CA ASN A 553 -13.62 2.65 -7.97
C ASN A 553 -14.32 2.17 -6.68
N GLY A 554 -15.61 2.45 -6.51
CA GLY A 554 -16.43 1.88 -5.42
C GLY A 554 -16.69 2.80 -4.23
N VAL A 555 -16.27 4.07 -4.29
CA VAL A 555 -16.58 5.07 -3.26
C VAL A 555 -18.09 5.29 -3.19
N LYS A 556 -18.66 5.20 -1.98
CA LYS A 556 -20.11 5.36 -1.74
C LYS A 556 -20.49 6.69 -1.11
N ARG A 557 -19.54 7.37 -0.46
CA ARG A 557 -19.78 8.63 0.26
C ARG A 557 -18.66 9.62 -0.02
N PHE A 558 -19.04 10.85 -0.31
CA PHE A 558 -18.11 11.96 -0.54
C PHE A 558 -18.49 13.14 0.34
N TRP A 559 -17.47 13.80 0.88
CA TRP A 559 -17.59 15.10 1.56
C TRP A 559 -16.81 16.14 0.77
N ILE A 560 -17.51 17.15 0.26
CA ILE A 560 -16.95 18.18 -0.61
C ILE A 560 -17.05 19.53 0.09
N GLY A 561 -15.97 20.31 0.12
CA GLY A 561 -16.04 21.69 0.57
C GLY A 561 -16.99 22.53 -0.26
N GLU A 562 -17.77 23.40 0.37
CA GLU A 562 -18.58 24.41 -0.33
C GLU A 562 -17.69 25.26 -1.27
N ASN A 563 -18.15 25.46 -2.50
CA ASN A 563 -17.40 26.08 -3.61
C ASN A 563 -16.09 25.34 -3.96
N GLY A 564 -15.98 24.06 -3.57
CA GLY A 564 -14.74 23.30 -3.69
C GLY A 564 -13.63 23.75 -2.74
N LEU A 565 -13.94 24.58 -1.74
CA LEU A 565 -12.97 25.16 -0.81
C LEU A 565 -12.92 24.35 0.49
N LEU A 566 -11.72 23.85 0.82
CA LEU A 566 -11.36 23.41 2.16
C LEU A 566 -9.88 23.70 2.36
N SER A 567 -9.53 24.47 3.39
CA SER A 567 -8.13 24.66 3.75
C SER A 567 -7.49 23.33 4.14
N THR A 568 -6.18 23.19 3.91
CA THR A 568 -5.44 21.98 4.29
C THR A 568 -5.63 21.60 5.77
N PRO A 569 -5.55 22.52 6.76
CA PRO A 569 -5.88 22.18 8.15
C PRO A 569 -7.36 21.80 8.35
N ALA A 570 -8.31 22.43 7.63
CA ALA A 570 -9.71 22.06 7.71
C ALA A 570 -9.98 20.65 7.14
N VAL A 571 -9.32 20.25 6.05
CA VAL A 571 -9.37 18.87 5.54
C VAL A 571 -8.92 17.90 6.63
N SER A 572 -7.80 18.19 7.30
CA SER A 572 -7.30 17.36 8.40
C SER A 572 -8.30 17.26 9.55
N ALA A 573 -8.90 18.39 9.95
CA ALA A 573 -9.95 18.43 10.97
C ALA A 573 -11.20 17.62 10.56
N VAL A 574 -11.67 17.76 9.31
CA VAL A 574 -12.83 17.00 8.80
C VAL A 574 -12.56 15.50 8.83
N ILE A 575 -11.39 15.04 8.39
CA ILE A 575 -11.05 13.61 8.42
C ILE A 575 -11.12 13.05 9.85
N ARG A 576 -10.58 13.81 10.81
CA ARG A 576 -10.41 13.37 12.20
C ARG A 576 -11.70 13.43 13.01
N GLU A 577 -12.46 14.51 12.85
CA GLU A 577 -13.56 14.88 13.74
C GLU A 577 -14.96 14.63 13.15
N ARG A 578 -15.12 14.55 11.82
CA ARG A 578 -16.46 14.46 11.20
C ARG A 578 -16.99 13.04 11.17
N GLY A 579 -18.26 12.92 11.56
CA GLY A 579 -19.09 11.74 11.33
C GLY A 579 -18.92 10.63 12.39
N PRO A 580 -19.90 9.72 12.50
CA PRO A 580 -19.78 8.56 13.37
C PRO A 580 -18.68 7.61 12.88
N VAL A 581 -18.16 6.77 13.78
CA VAL A 581 -17.03 5.84 13.51
C VAL A 581 -17.20 5.05 12.18
N TRP A 582 -18.42 4.65 11.84
CA TRP A 582 -18.75 3.86 10.65
C TRP A 582 -18.86 4.67 9.33
N GLN A 583 -18.74 6.00 9.39
CA GLN A 583 -18.70 6.90 8.22
C GLN A 583 -17.40 7.72 8.15
N LYS A 584 -16.41 7.44 9.00
CA LYS A 584 -15.15 8.19 9.05
C LYS A 584 -14.52 8.29 7.67
N ALA A 585 -13.86 9.42 7.43
CA ALA A 585 -13.11 9.58 6.20
C ALA A 585 -11.86 8.67 6.27
N TYR A 586 -11.61 7.94 5.20
CA TYR A 586 -10.37 7.16 5.07
C TYR A 586 -9.24 7.97 4.43
N GLY A 587 -9.52 9.19 3.96
CA GLY A 587 -8.54 10.08 3.37
C GLY A 587 -9.18 11.20 2.56
N ALA A 588 -8.32 12.01 1.92
CA ALA A 588 -8.74 13.16 1.15
C ALA A 588 -7.86 13.45 -0.06
N PHE A 589 -8.46 13.93 -1.14
CA PHE A 589 -7.72 14.67 -2.17
C PHE A 589 -7.78 16.16 -1.86
N ILE A 590 -6.60 16.79 -1.78
CA ILE A 590 -6.47 18.23 -1.55
C ILE A 590 -5.90 18.88 -2.81
N LEU A 591 -6.70 19.71 -3.48
CA LEU A 591 -6.39 20.33 -4.77
C LEU A 591 -5.70 21.67 -4.53
N THR A 592 -4.38 21.60 -4.38
CA THR A 592 -3.55 22.75 -4.04
C THR A 592 -2.09 22.52 -4.40
N ALA A 593 -1.41 23.60 -4.81
CA ALA A 593 0.05 23.67 -4.86
C ALA A 593 0.62 24.58 -3.75
N SER A 594 -0.14 24.82 -2.67
CA SER A 594 0.20 25.66 -1.52
C SER A 594 0.62 27.05 -2.00
N HIS A 595 1.81 27.51 -1.61
CA HIS A 595 2.33 28.83 -1.93
C HIS A 595 2.45 29.13 -3.43
N ASN A 596 2.62 28.13 -4.31
CA ASN A 596 2.82 28.34 -5.75
C ASN A 596 1.70 29.17 -6.41
N PRO A 597 2.01 30.02 -7.41
CA PRO A 597 1.02 30.88 -8.07
C PRO A 597 -0.06 30.04 -8.76
N GLY A 598 -1.27 30.61 -8.82
CA GLY A 598 -2.45 30.01 -9.43
C GLY A 598 -2.75 30.57 -10.81
N GLY A 599 -3.60 29.89 -11.57
CA GLY A 599 -4.04 30.32 -12.89
C GLY A 599 -3.74 29.31 -14.01
N PRO A 600 -4.23 29.57 -15.23
CA PRO A 600 -4.14 28.65 -16.36
C PRO A 600 -2.70 28.40 -16.86
N GLU A 601 -1.81 29.38 -16.71
CA GLU A 601 -0.40 29.30 -17.10
C GLU A 601 0.53 28.96 -15.92
N GLU A 602 -0.01 28.90 -14.71
CA GLU A 602 0.75 28.68 -13.48
C GLU A 602 0.60 27.26 -12.96
N ASP A 603 0.64 27.05 -11.65
CA ASP A 603 0.79 25.72 -11.06
C ASP A 603 -0.52 25.21 -10.47
N PHE A 604 -0.79 23.94 -10.75
CA PHE A 604 -1.80 23.13 -10.09
C PHE A 604 -1.13 22.03 -9.27
N GLY A 605 -1.81 21.58 -8.22
CA GLY A 605 -1.32 20.50 -7.39
C GLY A 605 -2.42 19.63 -6.84
N ILE A 606 -2.06 18.39 -6.55
CA ILE A 606 -2.94 17.41 -5.92
C ILE A 606 -2.16 16.68 -4.82
N LYS A 607 -2.64 16.82 -3.58
CA LYS A 607 -2.15 16.11 -2.40
C LYS A 607 -3.12 14.99 -2.06
N TYR A 608 -2.63 13.98 -1.35
CA TYR A 608 -3.46 12.96 -0.73
C TYR A 608 -3.12 12.85 0.76
N ASN A 609 -4.15 12.97 1.60
CA ASN A 609 -4.06 12.76 3.04
C ASN A 609 -4.75 11.44 3.43
N CYS A 610 -4.19 10.77 4.43
CA CYS A 610 -4.64 9.47 4.95
C CYS A 610 -5.66 9.63 6.09
N GLU A 611 -6.12 8.51 6.63
CA GLU A 611 -7.15 8.39 7.68
C GLU A 611 -6.78 9.06 9.01
N ASN A 612 -5.50 9.30 9.30
CA ASN A 612 -5.08 10.08 10.48
C ASN A 612 -5.27 11.59 10.30
N GLY A 613 -5.59 12.03 9.07
CA GLY A 613 -5.75 13.42 8.66
C GLY A 613 -4.49 14.06 8.07
N GLY A 614 -3.37 13.35 8.02
CA GLY A 614 -2.07 13.88 7.60
C GLY A 614 -1.66 13.47 6.18
N PRO A 615 -0.58 14.05 5.63
CA PRO A 615 -0.06 13.68 4.31
C PRO A 615 0.24 12.19 4.21
N ALA A 616 0.02 11.61 3.03
CA ALA A 616 0.37 10.23 2.76
C ALA A 616 1.85 9.92 3.10
N PRO A 617 2.13 8.82 3.83
CA PRO A 617 3.49 8.43 4.17
C PRO A 617 4.25 7.93 2.94
N GLU A 618 5.58 7.77 3.06
CA GLU A 618 6.43 7.38 1.93
C GLU A 618 5.98 6.09 1.26
N LYS A 619 5.58 5.09 2.06
CA LYS A 619 5.05 3.82 1.55
C LYS A 619 3.90 4.03 0.56
N VAL A 620 2.93 4.88 0.91
CA VAL A 620 1.78 5.18 0.05
C VAL A 620 2.22 5.98 -1.17
N THR A 621 2.98 7.06 -1.00
CA THR A 621 3.42 7.89 -2.15
C THR A 621 4.32 7.13 -3.14
N ASN A 622 5.13 6.19 -2.67
CA ASN A 622 5.95 5.33 -3.54
C ASN A 622 5.09 4.33 -4.30
N GLU A 623 4.05 3.78 -3.67
CA GLU A 623 3.09 2.89 -4.35
C GLU A 623 2.28 3.67 -5.40
N ILE A 624 1.83 4.90 -5.09
CA ILE A 624 1.20 5.79 -6.07
C ILE A 624 2.12 5.97 -7.28
N TYR A 625 3.40 6.30 -7.06
CA TYR A 625 4.34 6.50 -8.16
C TYR A 625 4.54 5.21 -8.99
N LYS A 626 4.73 4.06 -8.35
CA LYS A 626 4.84 2.77 -9.03
C LYS A 626 3.61 2.45 -9.90
N ASN A 627 2.42 2.78 -9.41
CA ASN A 627 1.18 2.62 -10.16
C ASN A 627 1.17 3.55 -11.39
N THR A 628 1.57 4.81 -11.25
CA THR A 628 1.64 5.75 -12.39
C THR A 628 2.57 5.27 -13.52
N THR A 629 3.66 4.56 -13.17
CA THR A 629 4.62 4.04 -14.15
C THR A 629 4.16 2.77 -14.85
N THR A 630 3.11 2.11 -14.36
CA THR A 630 2.65 0.81 -14.86
C THR A 630 1.19 0.78 -15.29
N ILE A 631 0.45 1.88 -15.11
CA ILE A 631 -0.97 2.01 -15.43
C ILE A 631 -1.27 1.75 -16.92
N LYS A 632 -2.37 1.05 -17.18
CA LYS A 632 -2.86 0.72 -18.54
C LYS A 632 -4.31 1.12 -18.78
N SER A 633 -5.04 1.40 -17.72
CA SER A 633 -6.42 1.86 -17.77
C SER A 633 -6.82 2.51 -16.45
N TYR A 634 -7.83 3.36 -16.47
CA TYR A 634 -8.51 3.85 -15.27
C TYR A 634 -10.01 3.64 -15.38
N ASN A 635 -10.70 3.65 -14.24
CA ASN A 635 -12.15 3.49 -14.19
C ASN A 635 -12.85 4.85 -14.07
N MET A 636 -13.96 5.03 -14.78
CA MET A 636 -14.77 6.25 -14.73
C MET A 636 -16.25 5.96 -14.95
N CYS A 637 -17.11 6.61 -14.16
CA CYS A 637 -18.55 6.66 -14.38
C CYS A 637 -18.87 7.96 -15.14
N THR A 638 -18.69 7.94 -16.45
CA THR A 638 -18.79 9.15 -17.30
C THR A 638 -20.16 9.83 -17.19
N ASP A 639 -21.21 9.02 -17.07
CA ASP A 639 -22.61 9.45 -16.97
C ASP A 639 -23.04 9.86 -15.56
N PHE A 640 -22.15 9.76 -14.55
CA PHE A 640 -22.45 10.28 -13.22
C PHE A 640 -22.69 11.79 -13.31
N PRO A 641 -23.80 12.31 -12.74
CA PRO A 641 -24.18 13.70 -12.91
C PRO A 641 -23.16 14.63 -12.25
N ALA A 642 -22.98 15.83 -12.82
CA ALA A 642 -22.21 16.87 -12.17
C ALA A 642 -22.89 17.27 -10.85
N VAL A 643 -22.11 17.37 -9.78
CA VAL A 643 -22.60 17.79 -8.46
C VAL A 643 -22.46 19.31 -8.36
N ASP A 644 -23.51 20.00 -7.90
CA ASP A 644 -23.42 21.44 -7.59
C ASP A 644 -22.65 21.62 -6.29
N ILE A 645 -21.37 21.95 -6.40
CA ILE A 645 -20.46 22.15 -5.26
C ILE A 645 -20.64 23.51 -4.57
N ASN A 646 -21.42 24.43 -5.15
CA ASN A 646 -21.58 25.78 -4.62
C ASN A 646 -22.69 25.89 -3.55
N LYS A 647 -23.34 24.79 -3.22
CA LYS A 647 -24.47 24.76 -2.31
C LYS A 647 -24.35 23.61 -1.34
N VAL A 648 -24.25 23.94 -0.04
CA VAL A 648 -24.32 22.95 1.04
C VAL A 648 -25.59 22.10 0.92
N GLY A 649 -25.44 20.79 1.01
CA GLY A 649 -26.53 19.83 0.88
C GLY A 649 -26.08 18.44 0.44
N THR A 650 -27.05 17.55 0.26
CA THR A 650 -26.80 16.14 -0.07
C THR A 650 -27.41 15.79 -1.42
N THR A 651 -26.61 15.20 -2.30
CA THR A 651 -27.03 14.60 -3.57
C THR A 651 -26.92 13.09 -3.48
N VAL A 652 -28.01 12.37 -3.75
CA VAL A 652 -28.04 10.90 -3.78
C VAL A 652 -28.29 10.43 -5.21
N VAL A 653 -27.39 9.63 -5.76
CA VAL A 653 -27.52 9.01 -7.09
C VAL A 653 -27.70 7.52 -6.90
N LYS A 654 -28.80 6.97 -7.41
CA LYS A 654 -29.13 5.54 -7.36
C LYS A 654 -28.88 4.90 -8.71
N SER A 655 -28.53 3.62 -8.73
CA SER A 655 -28.57 2.84 -9.96
C SER A 655 -30.00 2.63 -10.44
N ASP A 656 -30.18 2.44 -11.75
CA ASP A 656 -31.50 2.22 -12.36
C ASP A 656 -32.16 0.92 -11.87
N ASP A 657 -31.35 -0.08 -11.55
CA ASP A 657 -31.78 -1.34 -10.93
C ASP A 657 -32.00 -1.26 -9.40
N GLY A 658 -31.73 -0.11 -8.77
CA GLY A 658 -31.90 0.11 -7.33
C GLY A 658 -30.92 -0.65 -6.42
N SER A 659 -29.93 -1.32 -6.99
CA SER A 659 -28.95 -2.15 -6.25
C SER A 659 -27.87 -1.36 -5.51
N SER A 660 -27.64 -0.11 -5.89
CA SER A 660 -26.56 0.73 -5.38
C SER A 660 -27.00 2.18 -5.28
N GLU A 661 -26.44 2.89 -4.30
CA GLU A 661 -26.53 4.34 -4.19
C GLU A 661 -25.18 4.94 -3.83
N VAL A 662 -24.96 6.18 -4.26
CA VAL A 662 -23.82 7.02 -3.91
C VAL A 662 -24.36 8.30 -3.32
N THR A 663 -23.77 8.73 -2.21
CA THR A 663 -24.10 10.00 -1.55
C THR A 663 -22.94 10.97 -1.70
N VAL A 664 -23.21 12.17 -2.20
CA VAL A 664 -22.27 13.28 -2.22
C VAL A 664 -22.83 14.39 -1.35
N GLU A 665 -22.11 14.75 -0.30
CA GLU A 665 -22.50 15.80 0.63
C GLU A 665 -21.54 16.98 0.48
N VAL A 666 -22.08 18.13 0.08
CA VAL A 666 -21.36 19.40 0.11
C VAL A 666 -21.52 19.98 1.50
N ILE A 667 -20.40 20.21 2.18
CA ILE A 667 -20.32 20.60 3.59
C ILE A 667 -19.81 22.04 3.70
N SER A 668 -20.10 22.70 4.82
CA SER A 668 -19.51 24.00 5.13
C SER A 668 -17.97 23.90 5.11
N ALA A 669 -17.32 24.85 4.44
CA ALA A 669 -15.86 24.91 4.39
C ALA A 669 -15.24 25.18 5.78
N THR A 670 -15.89 26.00 6.60
CA THR A 670 -15.28 26.55 7.83
C THR A 670 -15.75 25.88 9.12
N GLU A 671 -16.97 25.35 9.16
CA GLU A 671 -17.66 24.93 10.39
C GLU A 671 -16.83 23.97 11.27
N ALA A 672 -16.32 22.89 10.68
CA ALA A 672 -15.59 21.86 11.43
C ALA A 672 -14.28 22.39 12.03
N HIS A 673 -13.55 23.21 11.26
CA HIS A 673 -12.28 23.77 11.68
C HIS A 673 -12.44 24.88 12.72
N VAL A 674 -13.38 25.82 12.51
CA VAL A 674 -13.68 26.88 13.48
C VAL A 674 -14.17 26.29 14.80
N SER A 675 -15.02 25.25 14.73
CA SER A 675 -15.45 24.51 15.94
C SER A 675 -14.27 23.90 16.67
N LEU A 676 -13.32 23.29 15.96
CA LEU A 676 -12.09 22.75 16.56
C LEU A 676 -11.25 23.87 17.21
N LEU A 677 -11.04 25.01 16.53
CA LEU A 677 -10.27 26.14 17.06
C LEU A 677 -10.86 26.69 18.37
N LYS A 678 -12.18 26.73 18.50
CA LYS A 678 -12.89 27.15 19.72
C LYS A 678 -12.70 26.19 20.89
N THR A 679 -12.32 24.94 20.64
CA THR A 679 -11.93 24.00 21.72
C THR A 679 -10.48 24.18 22.17
N ILE A 680 -9.66 24.86 21.36
CA ILE A 680 -8.22 25.01 21.57
C ILE A 680 -7.90 26.32 22.29
N PHE A 681 -8.53 27.41 21.84
CA PHE A 681 -8.26 28.77 22.26
C PHE A 681 -9.39 29.37 23.10
N ASP A 682 -9.04 30.34 23.94
CA ASP A 682 -10.01 31.16 24.65
C ASP A 682 -10.40 32.36 23.77
N PHE A 683 -11.56 32.27 23.12
CA PHE A 683 -12.02 33.32 22.21
C PHE A 683 -12.46 34.58 22.97
N ASP A 684 -12.85 34.47 24.24
CA ASP A 684 -13.25 35.62 25.04
C ASP A 684 -12.03 36.47 25.41
N ASP A 685 -10.92 35.83 25.82
CA ASP A 685 -9.66 36.53 26.10
C ASP A 685 -9.08 37.18 24.83
N ILE A 686 -9.09 36.47 23.70
CA ILE A 686 -8.66 37.02 22.41
C ILE A 686 -9.54 38.21 22.03
N LYS A 687 -10.86 38.09 22.16
CA LYS A 687 -11.78 39.19 21.87
C LYS A 687 -11.50 40.40 22.76
N ALA A 688 -11.25 40.20 24.05
CA ALA A 688 -10.93 41.28 24.98
C ALA A 688 -9.64 42.04 24.59
N LEU A 689 -8.62 41.35 24.06
CA LEU A 689 -7.44 41.99 23.47
C LEU A 689 -7.81 42.82 22.24
N LEU A 690 -8.57 42.25 21.32
CA LEU A 690 -8.93 42.87 20.05
C LEU A 690 -9.87 44.08 20.22
N ASP A 691 -10.67 44.10 21.27
CA ASP A 691 -11.60 45.19 21.60
C ASP A 691 -10.91 46.39 22.30
N ARG A 692 -9.59 46.33 22.55
CA ARG A 692 -8.83 47.48 23.08
C ARG A 692 -8.69 48.59 22.03
N ASP A 693 -8.91 49.85 22.45
CA ASP A 693 -8.77 51.03 21.58
C ASP A 693 -7.33 51.23 21.03
N ASP A 694 -6.33 50.70 21.72
CA ASP A 694 -4.91 50.76 21.35
C ASP A 694 -4.40 49.52 20.60
N PHE A 695 -5.27 48.55 20.30
CA PHE A 695 -4.94 47.37 19.51
C PHE A 695 -5.68 47.36 18.17
N THR A 696 -4.96 47.11 17.09
CA THR A 696 -5.56 46.87 15.77
C THR A 696 -4.82 45.76 15.05
N MET A 697 -5.53 45.00 14.21
CA MET A 697 -4.94 43.93 13.42
C MET A 697 -5.36 43.94 11.94
N VAL A 698 -4.49 43.38 11.10
CA VAL A 698 -4.76 43.09 9.69
C VAL A 698 -4.29 41.67 9.38
N TYR A 699 -5.15 40.88 8.74
CA TYR A 699 -4.85 39.53 8.29
C TYR A 699 -5.07 39.42 6.78
N ASP A 700 -3.98 39.23 6.03
CA ASP A 700 -3.98 39.09 4.58
C ASP A 700 -4.04 37.62 4.17
N THR A 701 -5.14 37.21 3.57
CA THR A 701 -5.30 35.82 3.11
C THR A 701 -4.80 35.62 1.67
N MET A 702 -4.20 36.65 1.05
CA MET A 702 -3.59 36.61 -0.27
C MET A 702 -4.49 36.01 -1.37
N PHE A 703 -5.80 36.27 -1.29
CA PHE A 703 -6.84 35.68 -2.16
C PHE A 703 -6.89 34.15 -2.17
N GLY A 704 -6.30 33.49 -1.17
CA GLY A 704 -6.32 32.04 -0.96
C GLY A 704 -7.51 31.57 -0.12
N VAL A 705 -7.47 30.28 0.24
CA VAL A 705 -8.58 29.57 0.87
C VAL A 705 -8.94 30.07 2.27
N ASN A 706 -8.02 30.73 2.97
CA ASN A 706 -8.29 31.26 4.31
C ASN A 706 -9.22 32.48 4.32
N GLY A 707 -9.65 33.00 3.17
CA GLY A 707 -10.59 34.12 3.07
C GLY A 707 -11.91 33.91 3.83
N PRO A 708 -12.66 32.82 3.57
CA PRO A 708 -13.85 32.47 4.37
C PRO A 708 -13.54 32.19 5.85
N TYR A 709 -12.39 31.59 6.16
CA TYR A 709 -11.99 31.27 7.54
C TYR A 709 -11.66 32.53 8.34
N SER A 710 -11.03 33.53 7.73
CA SER A 710 -10.73 34.81 8.39
C SER A 710 -12.00 35.55 8.76
N LYS A 711 -13.00 35.56 7.87
CA LYS A 711 -14.33 36.13 8.17
C LYS A 711 -15.02 35.38 9.29
N ALA A 712 -15.08 34.04 9.20
CA ALA A 712 -15.71 33.21 10.22
C ALA A 712 -15.07 33.39 11.61
N VAL A 713 -13.74 33.47 11.69
CA VAL A 713 -13.03 33.62 12.96
C VAL A 713 -13.05 35.06 13.47
N PHE A 714 -12.55 36.02 12.67
CA PHE A 714 -12.34 37.38 13.15
C PHE A 714 -13.60 38.22 13.15
N VAL A 715 -14.46 38.08 12.13
CA VAL A 715 -15.68 38.89 12.01
C VAL A 715 -16.83 38.23 12.77
N ASP A 716 -17.18 36.99 12.44
CA ASP A 716 -18.39 36.35 12.97
C ASP A 716 -18.24 35.95 14.45
N GLU A 717 -17.12 35.33 14.82
CA GLU A 717 -16.88 34.85 16.19
C GLU A 717 -16.26 35.94 17.10
N LEU A 718 -15.24 36.66 16.62
CA LEU A 718 -14.52 37.66 17.43
C LEU A 718 -15.06 39.09 17.29
N GLY A 719 -15.98 39.36 16.35
CA GLY A 719 -16.68 40.64 16.22
C GLY A 719 -15.83 41.80 15.66
N GLN A 720 -14.73 41.51 14.98
CA GLN A 720 -13.88 42.50 14.33
C GLN A 720 -14.50 43.02 13.04
N PRO A 721 -14.15 44.24 12.59
CA PRO A 721 -14.63 44.76 11.31
C PRO A 721 -14.10 43.96 10.12
N GLU A 722 -14.85 43.90 9.02
CA GLU A 722 -14.41 43.21 7.79
C GLU A 722 -13.07 43.72 7.25
N SER A 723 -12.71 44.98 7.55
CA SER A 723 -11.41 45.57 7.17
C SER A 723 -10.21 44.86 7.79
N THR A 724 -10.40 44.06 8.84
CA THR A 724 -9.38 43.17 9.40
C THR A 724 -8.99 42.06 8.42
N CYS A 725 -9.89 41.65 7.52
CA CYS A 725 -9.70 40.53 6.60
C CYS A 725 -9.32 41.02 5.19
N MET A 726 -8.04 41.23 4.96
CA MET A 726 -7.47 41.68 3.69
C MET A 726 -7.42 40.54 2.67
N ASN A 727 -7.73 40.86 1.40
CA ASN A 727 -7.76 39.92 0.28
C ASN A 727 -8.56 38.63 0.54
N SER A 728 -9.65 38.74 1.31
CA SER A 728 -10.43 37.63 1.89
C SER A 728 -11.47 36.98 0.97
N THR A 729 -11.43 37.26 -0.33
CA THR A 729 -12.28 36.61 -1.34
C THR A 729 -11.39 35.72 -2.21
N PRO A 730 -11.52 34.38 -2.14
CA PRO A 730 -10.71 33.48 -2.94
C PRO A 730 -10.79 33.77 -4.44
N LYS A 731 -9.65 33.66 -5.13
CA LYS A 731 -9.55 33.80 -6.60
C LYS A 731 -8.74 32.67 -7.19
N ASP A 732 -9.11 32.23 -8.38
CA ASP A 732 -8.50 31.09 -9.06
C ASP A 732 -7.04 31.35 -9.52
N ASP A 733 -6.66 32.62 -9.66
CA ASP A 733 -5.31 33.11 -9.94
C ASP A 733 -4.65 33.85 -8.76
N PHE A 734 -5.28 33.82 -7.57
CA PHE A 734 -4.88 34.59 -6.40
C PHE A 734 -4.71 36.11 -6.67
N GLY A 735 -5.46 36.67 -7.62
CA GLY A 735 -5.32 38.07 -8.03
C GLY A 735 -4.04 38.36 -8.83
N GLY A 736 -3.43 37.34 -9.44
CA GLY A 736 -2.15 37.42 -10.13
C GLY A 736 -0.94 37.49 -9.18
N LEU A 737 -1.15 37.20 -7.89
CA LEU A 737 -0.12 37.22 -6.85
C LEU A 737 0.44 35.81 -6.61
N HIS A 738 1.62 35.77 -5.98
CA HIS A 738 2.15 34.54 -5.40
C HIS A 738 1.67 34.48 -3.94
N ALA A 739 0.79 33.54 -3.62
CA ALA A 739 0.21 33.39 -2.28
C ALA A 739 1.21 32.72 -1.31
N ASP A 740 2.37 33.37 -1.11
CA ASP A 740 3.46 32.92 -0.25
C ASP A 740 3.72 33.99 0.83
N PRO A 741 3.43 33.71 2.12
CA PRO A 741 3.46 34.73 3.17
C PRO A 741 4.91 35.01 3.61
N ASN A 742 5.60 35.86 2.85
CA ASN A 742 6.94 36.34 3.18
C ASN A 742 7.11 37.83 2.86
N LEU A 743 8.22 38.42 3.28
CA LEU A 743 8.51 39.85 3.13
C LEU A 743 8.55 40.34 1.67
N THR A 744 8.70 39.43 0.70
CA THR A 744 8.74 39.75 -0.73
C THR A 744 7.35 39.77 -1.35
N TYR A 745 6.55 38.72 -1.13
CA TYR A 745 5.26 38.56 -1.81
C TYR A 745 4.08 39.17 -1.06
N ALA A 746 4.10 39.18 0.28
CA ALA A 746 3.11 39.88 1.10
C ALA A 746 3.40 41.39 1.19
N LYS A 747 3.82 41.99 0.08
CA LYS A 747 4.36 43.36 0.00
C LYS A 747 3.41 44.41 0.59
N GLU A 748 2.13 44.33 0.26
CA GLU A 748 1.15 45.32 0.70
C GLU A 748 0.96 45.26 2.22
N LEU A 749 0.85 44.04 2.80
CA LEU A 749 0.83 43.88 4.25
C LEU A 749 2.11 44.41 4.91
N VAL A 750 3.28 44.10 4.35
CA VAL A 750 4.58 44.57 4.88
C VAL A 750 4.65 46.10 4.92
N GLU A 751 4.20 46.78 3.86
CA GLU A 751 4.12 48.24 3.81
C GLU A 751 3.08 48.78 4.83
N ILE A 752 1.92 48.13 4.97
CA ILE A 752 0.91 48.46 5.99
C ILE A 752 1.51 48.35 7.39
N MET A 753 2.33 47.35 7.66
CA MET A 753 3.03 47.15 8.93
C MET A 753 4.25 48.05 9.12
N GLY A 754 4.55 48.94 8.16
CA GLY A 754 5.62 49.92 8.27
C GLY A 754 7.02 49.32 8.12
N LEU A 755 7.13 48.30 7.27
CA LEU A 755 8.39 47.65 6.92
C LEU A 755 8.66 47.74 5.42
N ASP A 756 9.93 47.57 5.03
CA ASP A 756 10.32 47.27 3.66
C ASP A 756 10.48 45.75 3.43
N ARG A 757 10.75 45.35 2.18
CA ARG A 757 10.96 43.94 1.80
C ARG A 757 12.17 43.26 2.48
N LYS A 758 13.02 44.01 3.19
CA LYS A 758 14.15 43.50 3.97
C LYS A 758 13.82 43.39 5.46
N GLY A 759 12.57 43.71 5.85
CA GLY A 759 12.14 43.73 7.24
C GLY A 759 12.65 44.95 8.02
N MET A 760 13.09 46.01 7.34
CA MET A 760 13.56 47.23 7.97
C MET A 760 12.44 48.25 8.15
N LYS A 761 12.45 48.98 9.27
CA LYS A 761 11.48 50.04 9.57
C LYS A 761 11.53 51.13 8.49
N ILE A 762 10.36 51.54 7.99
CA ILE A 762 10.22 52.70 7.09
C ILE A 762 9.59 53.90 7.80
N ASP A 763 9.87 55.11 7.33
CA ASP A 763 9.19 56.29 7.83
C ASP A 763 7.71 56.27 7.40
N VAL A 764 6.82 56.21 8.39
CA VAL A 764 5.37 56.14 8.21
C VAL A 764 4.67 57.47 8.50
N GLY A 765 5.42 58.53 8.87
CA GLY A 765 4.86 59.82 9.29
C GLY A 765 3.85 59.66 10.44
N ASP A 766 2.71 60.36 10.35
CA ASP A 766 1.64 60.32 11.36
C ASP A 766 0.67 59.13 11.18
N ARG A 767 0.94 58.19 10.26
CA ARG A 767 0.07 57.04 10.00
C ARG A 767 0.09 56.07 11.18
N LYS A 768 -1.09 55.73 11.73
CA LYS A 768 -1.22 54.66 12.72
C LYS A 768 -0.92 53.31 12.06
N VAL A 769 0.15 52.65 12.51
CA VAL A 769 0.53 51.29 12.08
C VAL A 769 -0.25 50.28 12.93
N PRO A 770 -0.79 49.20 12.34
CA PRO A 770 -1.47 48.17 13.12
C PRO A 770 -0.55 47.51 14.15
N SER A 771 -1.11 47.12 15.30
CA SER A 771 -0.38 46.48 16.39
C SER A 771 0.07 45.06 16.02
N PHE A 772 -0.73 44.37 15.21
CA PHE A 772 -0.50 42.99 14.77
C PHE A 772 -0.86 42.79 13.29
N GLY A 773 0.01 42.14 12.54
CA GLY A 773 -0.21 41.80 11.14
C GLY A 773 0.07 40.32 10.90
N ALA A 774 -0.71 39.67 10.05
CA ALA A 774 -0.42 38.32 9.62
C ALA A 774 -0.79 38.07 8.16
N ALA A 775 -0.15 37.08 7.53
CA ALA A 775 -0.52 36.61 6.19
C ALA A 775 -0.59 35.09 6.13
N ALA A 776 -1.41 34.54 5.24
CA ALA A 776 -1.51 33.11 4.96
C ALA A 776 -1.12 32.76 3.52
N ASP A 777 -0.75 31.49 3.27
CA ASP A 777 -0.54 30.98 1.93
C ASP A 777 -1.83 30.49 1.27
N GLY A 778 -1.71 30.01 0.02
CA GLY A 778 -2.84 29.58 -0.80
C GLY A 778 -3.79 28.59 -0.13
N ASP A 779 -3.28 27.53 0.53
CA ASP A 779 -4.09 26.51 1.21
C ASP A 779 -4.20 26.67 2.73
N GLY A 780 -3.65 27.75 3.28
CA GLY A 780 -3.82 28.15 4.67
C GLY A 780 -2.99 27.38 5.69
N ASP A 781 -1.98 26.62 5.23
CA ASP A 781 -1.10 25.82 6.08
C ASP A 781 0.14 26.61 6.55
N ARG A 782 0.39 27.81 6.02
CA ARG A 782 1.48 28.71 6.45
C ARG A 782 0.98 30.04 7.00
N ASN A 783 1.85 30.69 7.78
CA ASN A 783 1.62 32.00 8.37
C ASN A 783 2.89 32.85 8.43
N MET A 784 2.75 34.15 8.16
CA MET A 784 3.73 35.18 8.55
C MET A 784 3.16 36.02 9.68
N ILE A 785 3.99 36.38 10.66
CA ILE A 785 3.61 37.19 11.82
C ILE A 785 4.44 38.49 11.83
N LEU A 786 3.75 39.62 12.00
CA LEU A 786 4.30 40.97 12.04
C LEU A 786 3.79 41.72 13.28
N GLY A 787 4.67 42.44 13.94
CA GLY A 787 4.32 43.52 14.87
C GLY A 787 4.38 44.87 14.17
N SER A 788 3.96 45.92 14.86
CA SER A 788 4.12 47.30 14.37
C SER A 788 5.59 47.61 14.08
N GLN A 789 5.94 47.74 12.80
CA GLN A 789 7.31 47.91 12.30
C GLN A 789 8.27 46.81 12.76
N PHE A 790 7.80 45.58 12.90
CA PHE A 790 8.61 44.47 13.41
C PHE A 790 8.29 43.15 12.71
N PHE A 791 9.33 42.46 12.20
CA PHE A 791 9.19 41.13 11.60
C PHE A 791 9.55 40.05 12.61
N VAL A 792 8.67 39.06 12.78
CA VAL A 792 8.95 37.86 13.57
C VAL A 792 9.39 36.74 12.63
N THR A 793 10.61 36.23 12.82
CA THR A 793 11.07 35.09 12.02
C THR A 793 10.22 33.86 12.35
N PRO A 794 9.96 32.95 11.39
CA PRO A 794 9.19 31.73 11.67
C PRO A 794 9.81 30.85 12.75
N SER A 795 11.14 30.83 12.82
CA SER A 795 11.89 30.10 13.85
C SER A 795 11.68 30.69 15.25
N ASP A 796 11.75 32.02 15.39
CA ASP A 796 11.44 32.70 16.66
C ASP A 796 9.96 32.54 17.03
N SER A 797 9.06 32.60 16.04
CA SER A 797 7.62 32.38 16.24
C SER A 797 7.34 31.02 16.88
N LEU A 798 7.93 29.95 16.36
CA LEU A 798 7.85 28.62 16.95
C LEU A 798 8.38 28.59 18.40
N ALA A 799 9.55 29.18 18.64
CA ALA A 799 10.17 29.20 19.96
C ALA A 799 9.31 29.96 20.99
N ILE A 800 8.73 31.08 20.60
CA ILE A 800 7.87 31.89 21.45
C ILE A 800 6.56 31.17 21.74
N ILE A 801 5.91 30.57 20.73
CA ILE A 801 4.69 29.80 20.95
C ILE A 801 4.96 28.63 21.92
N ALA A 802 6.09 27.94 21.79
CA ALA A 802 6.48 26.89 22.74
C ALA A 802 6.74 27.42 24.15
N ALA A 803 7.41 28.58 24.28
CA ALA A 803 7.71 29.19 25.58
C ALA A 803 6.46 29.69 26.32
N TYR A 804 5.41 30.03 25.57
CA TYR A 804 4.14 30.53 26.10
C TYR A 804 2.98 29.54 25.92
N ALA A 805 3.27 28.23 25.77
CA ALA A 805 2.23 27.24 25.52
C ALA A 805 1.10 27.26 26.57
N ASP A 806 1.41 27.60 27.83
CA ASP A 806 0.43 27.70 28.93
C ASP A 806 -0.59 28.84 28.76
N ALA A 807 -0.34 29.83 27.88
CA ALA A 807 -1.32 30.85 27.52
C ALA A 807 -2.51 30.24 26.73
N ILE A 808 -2.33 29.09 26.10
CA ILE A 808 -3.34 28.43 25.27
C ILE A 808 -4.02 27.33 26.09
N PRO A 809 -5.36 27.38 26.27
CA PRO A 809 -6.10 26.41 27.07
C PRO A 809 -5.79 24.95 26.71
N PHE A 810 -5.73 24.62 25.41
CA PHE A 810 -5.44 23.27 24.93
C PHE A 810 -4.21 22.64 25.61
N PHE A 811 -3.09 23.35 25.70
CA PHE A 811 -1.88 22.82 26.33
C PHE A 811 -1.98 22.85 27.84
N ARG A 812 -2.45 23.96 28.41
CA ARG A 812 -2.56 24.17 29.86
C ARG A 812 -3.43 23.09 30.54
N VAL A 813 -4.61 22.80 29.99
CA VAL A 813 -5.55 21.83 30.62
C VAL A 813 -5.07 20.38 30.53
N GLN A 814 -4.12 20.10 29.63
CA GLN A 814 -3.51 18.78 29.46
C GLN A 814 -2.23 18.60 30.28
N GLY A 815 -1.92 19.54 31.18
CA GLY A 815 -0.74 19.50 32.05
C GLY A 815 0.51 20.13 31.45
N GLY A 816 0.36 20.95 30.41
CA GLY A 816 1.46 21.64 29.72
C GLY A 816 1.96 20.88 28.49
N LEU A 817 2.90 21.50 27.79
CA LEU A 817 3.55 20.94 26.60
C LEU A 817 4.51 19.81 26.99
N LYS A 818 4.51 18.69 26.25
CA LYS A 818 5.42 17.56 26.51
C LYS A 818 6.59 17.51 25.54
N GLY A 819 6.35 17.87 24.28
CA GLY A 819 7.37 17.80 23.24
C GLY A 819 7.23 18.89 22.19
N VAL A 820 8.36 19.17 21.55
CA VAL A 820 8.48 20.09 20.43
C VAL A 820 9.29 19.47 19.31
N ALA A 821 9.01 19.86 18.07
CA ALA A 821 9.86 19.52 16.94
C ALA A 821 10.05 20.67 15.97
N ARG A 822 11.20 20.66 15.31
CA ARG A 822 11.46 21.53 14.18
C ARG A 822 12.10 20.74 13.05
N SER A 823 11.90 21.20 11.82
CA SER A 823 12.72 20.68 10.73
C SER A 823 14.17 21.13 10.90
N MET A 824 15.11 20.31 10.46
CA MET A 824 16.54 20.53 10.59
C MET A 824 17.02 21.91 10.11
N PRO A 825 16.52 22.46 8.98
CA PRO A 825 16.90 23.80 8.54
C PRO A 825 16.39 24.94 9.42
N THR A 826 15.38 24.69 10.26
CA THR A 826 14.82 25.69 11.17
C THR A 826 15.82 26.05 12.25
N SER A 827 15.88 27.33 12.64
CA SER A 827 16.83 27.81 13.65
C SER A 827 16.63 27.09 14.99
N GLY A 828 17.72 26.97 15.76
CA GLY A 828 17.76 26.33 17.07
C GLY A 828 17.14 27.17 18.19
N ALA A 829 16.39 28.23 17.90
CA ALA A 829 15.73 29.06 18.91
C ALA A 829 14.82 28.24 19.85
N VAL A 830 14.02 27.32 19.28
CA VAL A 830 13.14 26.44 20.07
C VAL A 830 13.92 25.43 20.92
N ASP A 831 15.15 25.09 20.52
CA ASP A 831 16.00 24.15 21.26
C ASP A 831 16.40 24.73 22.61
N LEU A 832 16.63 26.04 22.66
CA LEU A 832 16.93 26.78 23.90
C LEU A 832 15.74 26.76 24.86
N VAL A 833 14.53 26.93 24.33
CA VAL A 833 13.27 26.86 25.08
C VAL A 833 13.04 25.44 25.60
N ALA A 834 13.17 24.43 24.73
CA ALA A 834 12.99 23.03 25.09
C ALA A 834 13.96 22.61 26.21
N LYS A 835 15.21 23.12 26.16
CA LYS A 835 16.20 22.87 27.20
C LYS A 835 15.85 23.55 28.54
N ASP A 836 15.38 24.79 28.52
CA ASP A 836 15.00 25.54 29.74
C ASP A 836 13.76 24.94 30.42
N LEU A 837 12.75 24.58 29.61
CA LEU A 837 11.47 24.07 30.08
C LEU A 837 11.40 22.53 30.14
N ASN A 838 12.49 21.84 29.79
CA ASN A 838 12.65 20.40 29.83
C ASN A 838 11.59 19.63 29.00
N PHE A 839 11.40 20.05 27.74
CA PHE A 839 10.57 19.35 26.76
C PHE A 839 11.39 18.34 25.94
N ASP A 840 10.75 17.28 25.47
CA ASP A 840 11.36 16.46 24.42
C ASP A 840 11.52 17.30 23.14
N LEU A 841 12.69 17.25 22.49
CA LEU A 841 12.99 18.00 21.26
C LEU A 841 13.35 17.04 20.13
N PHE A 842 12.73 17.24 18.97
CA PHE A 842 13.05 16.48 17.76
C PHE A 842 13.48 17.40 16.62
N GLU A 843 14.68 17.15 16.10
CA GLU A 843 15.16 17.72 14.85
C GLU A 843 14.84 16.71 13.72
N THR A 844 13.84 17.01 12.89
CA THR A 844 13.38 16.11 11.82
C THR A 844 13.85 16.58 10.45
N PRO A 845 13.81 15.76 9.39
CA PRO A 845 13.94 16.27 8.05
C PRO A 845 12.75 17.18 7.69
N THR A 846 12.88 17.97 6.63
CA THR A 846 11.76 18.77 6.12
C THR A 846 10.64 17.88 5.59
N GLY A 847 9.40 18.21 5.97
CA GLY A 847 8.21 17.46 5.58
C GLY A 847 7.37 17.07 6.80
N TRP A 848 6.10 17.49 6.81
CA TRP A 848 5.21 17.36 7.96
C TRP A 848 4.94 15.90 8.39
N LYS A 849 5.12 14.93 7.50
CA LYS A 849 4.96 13.50 7.77
C LYS A 849 5.77 13.01 8.98
N TYR A 850 6.98 13.54 9.21
CA TYR A 850 7.81 13.16 10.36
C TYR A 850 7.22 13.65 11.68
N PHE A 851 6.57 14.82 11.68
CA PHE A 851 5.83 15.30 12.85
C PHE A 851 4.56 14.48 13.07
N GLY A 852 3.88 14.08 11.99
CA GLY A 852 2.72 13.17 12.05
C GLY A 852 3.05 11.88 12.83
N ASN A 853 4.16 11.23 12.50
CA ASN A 853 4.65 10.05 13.24
C ASN A 853 4.81 10.32 14.74
N LEU A 854 5.46 11.43 15.11
CA LEU A 854 5.65 11.81 16.52
C LEU A 854 4.32 12.09 17.23
N MET A 855 3.37 12.75 16.56
CA MET A 855 2.01 13.00 17.09
C MET A 855 1.20 11.71 17.25
N ASP A 856 1.44 10.72 16.39
CA ASP A 856 0.74 9.43 16.37
C ASP A 856 1.45 8.33 17.17
N SER A 857 2.62 8.63 17.76
CA SER A 857 3.51 7.65 18.38
C SER A 857 2.78 6.75 19.38
N LYS A 858 1.94 7.31 20.25
CA LYS A 858 1.17 6.54 21.23
C LYS A 858 -0.08 5.90 20.62
N ASP A 859 -0.94 6.70 19.99
CA ASP A 859 -2.30 6.30 19.63
C ASP A 859 -2.34 5.31 18.46
N ILE A 860 -1.37 5.37 17.55
CA ILE A 860 -1.28 4.47 16.39
C ILE A 860 -0.18 3.42 16.58
N TYR A 861 0.99 3.81 17.10
CA TYR A 861 2.17 2.95 17.14
C TYR A 861 2.48 2.35 18.51
N GLY A 862 1.72 2.69 19.56
CA GLY A 862 1.94 2.16 20.93
C GLY A 862 3.24 2.62 21.60
N GLY A 863 3.90 3.63 21.04
CA GLY A 863 5.14 4.23 21.51
C GLY A 863 4.94 5.27 22.63
N LYS A 864 5.93 6.14 22.81
CA LYS A 864 5.92 7.19 23.84
C LYS A 864 4.90 8.27 23.49
N ASP A 865 4.18 8.74 24.51
CA ASP A 865 3.24 9.85 24.37
C ASP A 865 3.97 11.19 24.41
N TYR A 866 4.19 11.77 23.23
CA TYR A 866 4.77 13.11 23.07
C TYR A 866 3.73 14.22 23.10
N THR A 867 2.43 13.91 23.21
CA THR A 867 1.35 14.90 23.15
C THR A 867 0.95 15.40 24.55
N PRO A 868 0.63 16.69 24.72
CA PRO A 868 0.52 17.75 23.71
C PRO A 868 1.87 18.15 23.09
N PHE A 869 1.84 18.48 21.80
CA PHE A 869 3.02 18.60 20.94
C PHE A 869 2.91 19.82 20.01
N ILE A 870 3.99 20.57 19.84
CA ILE A 870 4.08 21.70 18.91
C ILE A 870 5.22 21.47 17.92
N CYS A 871 5.02 21.81 16.66
CA CYS A 871 6.10 21.76 15.69
C CYS A 871 6.04 22.88 14.66
N GLY A 872 7.18 23.15 14.02
CA GLY A 872 7.28 24.19 13.01
C GLY A 872 8.44 24.03 12.03
N GLU A 873 8.35 24.77 10.95
CA GLU A 873 9.32 24.83 9.87
C GLU A 873 9.61 26.30 9.53
N GLU A 874 10.88 26.61 9.27
CA GLU A 874 11.35 27.93 8.85
C GLU A 874 10.62 28.52 7.65
N SER A 875 10.02 27.66 6.83
CA SER A 875 9.18 28.01 5.70
C SER A 875 7.77 28.47 6.12
N PHE A 876 7.67 29.27 7.18
CA PHE A 876 6.40 29.87 7.67
C PHE A 876 5.35 28.84 8.11
N GLY A 877 5.77 27.62 8.49
CA GLY A 877 4.87 26.56 8.90
C GLY A 877 4.86 26.36 10.42
N THR A 878 3.70 26.36 11.06
CA THR A 878 3.59 26.05 12.50
C THR A 878 2.29 25.31 12.77
N GLY A 879 2.29 24.41 13.74
CA GLY A 879 1.11 23.65 14.12
C GLY A 879 1.31 22.84 15.40
N SER A 880 0.29 22.08 15.76
CA SER A 880 0.29 21.21 16.94
C SER A 880 -0.51 19.94 16.68
N ASN A 881 -0.58 19.04 17.66
CA ASN A 881 -1.25 17.73 17.52
C ASN A 881 -2.79 17.77 17.42
N HIS A 882 -3.41 18.95 17.33
CA HIS A 882 -4.85 19.11 17.09
C HIS A 882 -5.30 18.57 15.72
N VAL A 883 -4.44 18.75 14.71
CA VAL A 883 -4.58 18.16 13.37
C VAL A 883 -3.30 17.42 12.99
N ARG A 884 -3.20 16.97 11.73
CA ARG A 884 -1.98 16.33 11.18
C ARG A 884 -1.42 17.11 9.99
N GLU A 885 -1.68 18.41 9.94
CA GLU A 885 -1.13 19.37 9.00
C GLU A 885 -0.62 20.61 9.74
N LYS A 886 0.13 21.47 9.04
CA LYS A 886 0.37 22.83 9.55
C LYS A 886 -0.94 23.61 9.55
N ASP A 887 -1.02 24.63 10.39
CA ASP A 887 -2.22 25.47 10.47
C ASP A 887 -1.85 26.94 10.69
N GLY A 888 -2.01 27.74 9.63
CA GLY A 888 -1.64 29.15 9.64
C GLY A 888 -2.52 30.00 10.55
N ILE A 889 -3.85 29.78 10.55
CA ILE A 889 -4.77 30.56 11.39
C ILE A 889 -4.67 30.14 12.85
N TRP A 890 -4.37 28.86 13.12
CA TRP A 890 -4.02 28.40 14.47
C TRP A 890 -2.80 29.14 15.02
N ALA A 891 -1.74 29.34 14.22
CA ALA A 891 -0.56 30.08 14.67
C ALA A 891 -0.87 31.56 14.94
N VAL A 892 -1.76 32.18 14.16
CA VAL A 892 -2.26 33.53 14.42
C VAL A 892 -3.01 33.59 15.75
N LEU A 893 -3.95 32.66 16.00
CA LEU A 893 -4.69 32.60 17.26
C LEU A 893 -3.80 32.26 18.46
N ALA A 894 -2.74 31.48 18.27
CA ALA A 894 -1.72 31.23 19.28
C ALA A 894 -1.01 32.53 19.67
N TRP A 895 -0.56 33.33 18.71
CA TRP A 895 0.02 34.64 18.98
C TRP A 895 -0.94 35.61 19.67
N LEU A 896 -2.21 35.64 19.24
CA LEU A 896 -3.23 36.47 19.87
C LEU A 896 -3.51 36.02 21.31
N SER A 897 -3.46 34.72 21.61
CA SER A 897 -3.60 34.18 22.97
C SER A 897 -2.44 34.62 23.87
N ILE A 898 -1.21 34.61 23.34
CA ILE A 898 -0.01 35.07 24.04
C ILE A 898 -0.14 36.57 24.35
N LEU A 899 -0.50 37.37 23.34
CA LEU A 899 -0.73 38.80 23.51
C LEU A 899 -1.86 39.09 24.50
N ALA A 900 -2.95 38.32 24.48
CA ALA A 900 -4.06 38.47 25.41
C ALA A 900 -3.64 38.18 26.86
N SER A 901 -2.86 37.11 27.08
CA SER A 901 -2.29 36.77 28.38
C SER A 901 -1.42 37.91 28.95
N GLU A 902 -0.52 38.45 28.12
CA GLU A 902 0.38 39.55 28.52
C GLU A 902 -0.34 40.90 28.67
N ASN A 903 -1.55 41.04 28.12
CA ASN A 903 -2.36 42.26 28.15
C ASN A 903 -3.70 42.09 28.89
N SER A 904 -3.77 41.14 29.82
CA SER A 904 -4.97 40.85 30.61
C SER A 904 -5.47 42.03 31.48
N ASP A 905 -4.59 42.99 31.77
CA ASP A 905 -4.94 44.25 32.43
C ASP A 905 -5.00 45.40 31.42
N ALA A 906 -6.21 45.71 30.95
CA ALA A 906 -6.46 46.77 29.96
C ALA A 906 -6.03 48.18 30.42
N SER A 907 -5.78 48.39 31.72
CA SER A 907 -5.32 49.67 32.25
C SER A 907 -3.83 49.93 32.04
N LYS A 908 -3.06 48.89 31.70
CA LYS A 908 -1.62 48.99 31.43
C LYS A 908 -1.34 49.30 29.96
N PRO A 909 -0.19 49.95 29.67
CA PRO A 909 0.28 50.10 28.30
C PRO A 909 0.36 48.74 27.59
N LEU A 910 -0.02 48.72 26.31
CA LEU A 910 0.02 47.53 25.49
C LEU A 910 1.43 46.94 25.43
N VAL A 911 1.57 45.67 25.83
CA VAL A 911 2.73 44.83 25.55
C VAL A 911 2.62 44.39 24.09
N THR A 912 3.58 44.80 23.27
CA THR A 912 3.57 44.56 21.83
C THR A 912 4.27 43.25 21.44
N VAL A 913 4.12 42.85 20.17
CA VAL A 913 4.89 41.74 19.59
C VAL A 913 6.40 41.96 19.73
N GLU A 914 6.90 43.18 19.48
CA GLU A 914 8.32 43.52 19.62
C GLU A 914 8.79 43.35 21.07
N ASP A 915 7.96 43.72 22.06
CA ASP A 915 8.28 43.56 23.48
C ASP A 915 8.40 42.08 23.89
N ILE A 916 7.46 41.23 23.44
CA ILE A 916 7.50 39.78 23.70
C ILE A 916 8.75 39.16 23.09
N VAL A 917 9.06 39.50 21.83
CA VAL A 917 10.23 38.95 21.11
C VAL A 917 11.53 39.42 21.78
N LYS A 918 11.63 40.70 22.16
CA LYS A 918 12.81 41.22 22.88
C LYS A 918 12.96 40.61 24.27
N SER A 919 11.86 40.37 24.97
CA SER A 919 11.86 39.65 26.25
C SER A 919 12.38 38.21 26.08
N HIS A 920 11.91 37.53 25.03
CA HIS A 920 12.38 36.20 24.66
C HIS A 920 13.89 36.18 24.38
N TRP A 921 14.38 37.08 23.53
CA TRP A 921 15.81 37.21 23.24
C TRP A 921 16.63 37.57 24.48
N ALA A 922 16.13 38.44 25.36
CA ALA A 922 16.80 38.80 26.60
C ALA A 922 16.93 37.61 27.58
N LYS A 923 16.01 36.64 27.50
CA LYS A 923 16.02 35.41 28.31
C LYS A 923 16.94 34.34 27.71
N TYR A 924 16.79 34.01 26.43
CA TYR A 924 17.45 32.85 25.81
C TYR A 924 18.69 33.19 24.96
N GLY A 925 18.90 34.47 24.64
CA GLY A 925 19.77 34.89 23.54
C GLY A 925 18.99 34.94 22.22
N ARG A 926 19.65 35.39 21.15
CA ARG A 926 19.03 35.50 19.82
C ARG A 926 19.72 34.58 18.82
N ASN A 927 18.92 33.84 18.06
CA ASN A 927 19.39 33.08 16.90
C ASN A 927 19.13 33.92 15.65
N TYR A 928 20.11 34.75 15.26
CA TYR A 928 20.06 35.46 13.99
C TYR A 928 19.95 34.45 12.86
N TYR A 929 19.00 34.63 11.95
CA TYR A 929 18.67 33.63 10.95
C TYR A 929 18.34 34.28 9.62
N CYS A 930 18.81 33.70 8.51
CA CYS A 930 18.31 33.97 7.18
C CYS A 930 18.41 32.74 6.27
N ARG A 931 17.60 32.73 5.20
CA ARG A 931 17.69 31.73 4.14
C ARG A 931 17.97 32.41 2.80
N TRP A 932 18.95 31.88 2.08
CA TRP A 932 19.32 32.29 0.72
C TRP A 932 18.95 31.18 -0.27
N ASP A 933 18.05 31.50 -1.19
CA ASP A 933 17.60 30.58 -2.23
C ASP A 933 18.21 30.97 -3.58
N PHE A 934 18.91 30.02 -4.20
CA PHE A 934 19.49 30.12 -5.54
C PHE A 934 18.65 29.27 -6.49
N GLU A 935 17.65 29.89 -7.10
CA GLU A 935 16.67 29.21 -7.94
C GLU A 935 17.14 29.07 -9.39
N GLY A 936 16.65 28.04 -10.07
CA GLY A 936 16.90 27.83 -11.50
C GLY A 936 18.35 27.46 -11.84
N VAL A 937 19.13 26.97 -10.87
CA VAL A 937 20.51 26.55 -11.10
C VAL A 937 20.57 25.21 -11.85
N ASP A 938 21.68 24.96 -12.54
CA ASP A 938 21.89 23.66 -13.20
C ASP A 938 21.91 22.52 -12.17
N LYS A 939 21.06 21.53 -12.39
CA LYS A 939 20.87 20.41 -11.47
C LYS A 939 22.13 19.56 -11.34
N THR A 940 22.88 19.34 -12.42
CA THR A 940 24.07 18.48 -12.40
C THR A 940 25.17 19.14 -11.58
N SER A 941 25.44 20.41 -11.85
CA SER A 941 26.45 21.19 -11.12
C SER A 941 26.08 21.38 -9.66
N ALA A 942 24.81 21.65 -9.34
CA ALA A 942 24.36 21.76 -7.95
C ALA A 942 24.50 20.44 -7.17
N ASN A 943 24.27 19.28 -7.82
CA ASN A 943 24.55 17.98 -7.19
C ASN A 943 26.05 17.79 -6.94
N ALA A 944 26.91 18.15 -7.90
CA ALA A 944 28.36 18.09 -7.74
C ALA A 944 28.86 18.96 -6.58
N MET A 945 28.27 20.15 -6.38
CA MET A 945 28.54 21.01 -5.23
C MET A 945 28.23 20.30 -3.90
N MET A 946 27.05 19.69 -3.80
CA MET A 946 26.64 18.94 -2.61
C MET A 946 27.54 17.72 -2.36
N ASP A 947 27.92 16.99 -3.42
CA ASP A 947 28.81 15.83 -3.33
C ASP A 947 30.22 16.22 -2.88
N LYS A 948 30.74 17.36 -3.35
CA LYS A 948 32.00 17.91 -2.86
C LYS A 948 31.93 18.20 -1.36
N MET A 949 30.89 18.91 -0.90
CA MET A 949 30.74 19.20 0.53
C MET A 949 30.61 17.92 1.38
N ARG A 950 29.94 16.87 0.87
CA ARG A 950 29.90 15.55 1.54
C ARG A 950 31.27 14.95 1.69
N ALA A 951 32.07 14.96 0.62
CA ALA A 951 33.43 14.41 0.62
C ALA A 951 34.35 15.17 1.59
N ASP A 952 34.15 16.48 1.73
CA ASP A 952 34.95 17.35 2.59
C ASP A 952 34.47 17.41 4.05
N SER A 953 33.41 16.67 4.42
CA SER A 953 32.86 16.68 5.80
C SER A 953 33.90 16.31 6.86
N GLY A 954 34.68 15.24 6.61
CA GLY A 954 35.73 14.79 7.53
C GLY A 954 36.87 15.80 7.70
N SER A 955 37.27 16.48 6.63
CA SER A 955 38.36 17.47 6.66
C SER A 955 37.92 18.83 7.23
N ASN A 956 36.63 19.15 7.15
CA ASN A 956 36.08 20.37 7.75
C ASN A 956 35.73 20.20 9.24
N THR A 957 35.53 18.98 9.74
CA THR A 957 35.28 18.76 11.17
C THR A 957 36.52 19.13 12.00
N GLY A 958 36.35 20.04 12.96
CA GLY A 958 37.43 20.62 13.78
C GLY A 958 38.20 21.77 13.12
N ARG A 959 37.90 22.11 11.86
CA ARG A 959 38.55 23.24 11.15
C ARG A 959 38.05 24.58 11.70
N THR A 960 38.95 25.53 11.88
CA THR A 960 38.61 26.94 12.14
C THR A 960 38.64 27.73 10.83
N ILE A 961 37.57 28.46 10.53
CA ILE A 961 37.36 29.24 9.31
C ILE A 961 36.58 30.51 9.65
N GLY A 962 37.05 31.68 9.19
CA GLY A 962 36.38 32.96 9.48
C GLY A 962 36.16 33.26 10.96
N GLY A 963 36.98 32.71 11.87
CA GLY A 963 36.82 32.83 13.31
C GLY A 963 35.88 31.79 13.96
N TYR A 964 35.16 31.00 13.17
CA TYR A 964 34.28 29.92 13.64
C TYR A 964 35.00 28.58 13.64
N THR A 965 34.80 27.79 14.68
CA THR A 965 35.30 26.40 14.73
C THR A 965 34.16 25.44 14.44
N ILE A 966 34.28 24.66 13.37
CA ILE A 966 33.28 23.68 12.95
C ILE A 966 33.37 22.48 13.90
N ALA A 967 32.43 22.33 14.81
CA ALA A 967 32.35 21.20 15.73
C ALA A 967 31.88 19.92 15.03
N THR A 968 31.00 20.05 14.03
CA THR A 968 30.49 18.91 13.26
C THR A 968 30.22 19.33 11.83
N ALA A 969 30.71 18.55 10.86
CA ALA A 969 30.29 18.63 9.47
C ALA A 969 29.74 17.27 9.03
N ASP A 970 28.48 17.21 8.62
CA ASP A 970 27.81 15.95 8.25
C ASP A 970 26.76 16.13 7.13
N ASP A 971 26.25 15.01 6.64
CA ASP A 971 25.03 14.97 5.82
C ASP A 971 23.90 14.37 6.65
N PHE A 972 22.92 15.19 6.98
CA PHE A 972 21.90 14.87 7.97
C PHE A 972 21.19 13.56 7.64
N THR A 973 21.20 12.66 8.63
CA THR A 973 20.49 11.39 8.61
C THR A 973 19.58 11.33 9.82
N TYR A 974 18.31 11.05 9.57
CA TYR A 974 17.29 10.90 10.60
C TYR A 974 16.85 9.46 10.66
N VAL A 975 16.78 8.91 11.87
CA VAL A 975 16.13 7.64 12.17
C VAL A 975 14.85 7.98 12.90
N ASP A 976 13.71 7.66 12.30
CA ASP A 976 12.42 7.96 12.89
C ASP A 976 12.23 7.10 14.15
N PRO A 977 11.98 7.70 15.32
CA PRO A 977 11.89 6.97 16.59
C PRO A 977 10.59 6.18 16.72
N VAL A 978 9.65 6.32 15.79
CA VAL A 978 8.32 5.68 15.83
C VAL A 978 8.28 4.47 14.92
N ASP A 979 8.67 4.61 13.65
CA ASP A 979 8.60 3.52 12.66
C ASP A 979 9.97 2.91 12.29
N GLY A 980 11.07 3.47 12.79
CA GLY A 980 12.44 2.99 12.53
C GLY A 980 12.95 3.28 11.11
N SER A 981 12.20 4.02 10.30
CA SER A 981 12.62 4.39 8.94
C SER A 981 13.83 5.33 8.97
N VAL A 982 14.68 5.24 7.93
CA VAL A 982 15.93 6.00 7.86
C VAL A 982 15.92 6.94 6.66
N ALA A 983 15.84 8.24 6.92
CA ALA A 983 15.95 9.29 5.91
C ALA A 983 17.39 9.80 5.82
N LYS A 984 18.09 9.46 4.75
CA LYS A 984 19.49 9.89 4.49
C LYS A 984 19.53 11.08 3.53
N LYS A 985 20.68 11.76 3.47
CA LYS A 985 20.98 12.85 2.53
C LYS A 985 20.02 14.03 2.62
N GLN A 986 19.62 14.38 3.84
CA GLN A 986 18.58 15.39 4.07
C GLN A 986 19.11 16.84 4.07
N GLY A 987 20.44 17.02 4.07
CA GLY A 987 21.10 18.32 3.95
C GLY A 987 22.48 18.30 4.60
N ILE A 988 23.42 19.05 4.03
CA ILE A 988 24.76 19.21 4.60
C ILE A 988 24.70 20.22 5.74
N ARG A 989 25.30 19.90 6.88
CA ARG A 989 25.35 20.79 8.04
C ARG A 989 26.78 21.06 8.43
N PHE A 990 27.06 22.32 8.76
CA PHE A 990 28.28 22.76 9.42
C PHE A 990 27.87 23.41 10.75
N LEU A 991 28.01 22.67 11.84
CA LEU A 991 27.63 23.08 13.19
C LEU A 991 28.86 23.66 13.89
N MET A 992 28.79 24.91 14.33
CA MET A 992 29.89 25.61 14.98
C MET A 992 29.87 25.39 16.49
N ALA A 993 31.04 25.48 17.13
CA ALA A 993 31.21 25.25 18.56
C ALA A 993 30.49 26.28 19.47
N ASP A 994 30.18 27.47 18.94
CA ASP A 994 29.48 28.55 19.64
C ASP A 994 27.94 28.45 19.55
N GLY A 995 27.42 27.45 18.83
CA GLY A 995 25.99 27.27 18.56
C GLY A 995 25.53 27.81 17.21
N SER A 996 26.38 28.51 16.46
CA SER A 996 26.09 28.96 15.09
C SER A 996 26.08 27.79 14.10
N ARG A 997 25.37 27.92 12.97
CA ARG A 997 25.19 26.83 11.99
C ARG A 997 25.08 27.35 10.56
N VAL A 998 25.57 26.54 9.62
CA VAL A 998 25.32 26.73 8.18
C VAL A 998 24.80 25.41 7.61
N ILE A 999 23.70 25.47 6.86
CA ILE A 999 23.03 24.30 6.29
C ILE A 999 22.85 24.50 4.80
N PHE A 1000 23.06 23.43 4.01
CA PHE A 1000 22.79 23.41 2.58
C PHE A 1000 21.80 22.31 2.23
N ARG A 1001 20.77 22.67 1.45
CA ARG A 1001 19.83 21.70 0.88
C ARG A 1001 19.65 21.93 -0.60
N LEU A 1002 19.48 20.83 -1.32
CA LEU A 1002 19.12 20.86 -2.73
C LEU A 1002 17.65 20.44 -2.87
N SER A 1003 16.87 21.28 -3.55
CA SER A 1003 15.47 21.02 -3.89
C SER A 1003 15.32 21.10 -5.41
N GLY A 1004 14.32 20.43 -5.99
CA GLY A 1004 14.10 20.50 -7.43
C GLY A 1004 12.75 19.95 -7.87
N THR A 1005 12.08 20.70 -8.73
CA THR A 1005 10.89 20.30 -9.48
C THR A 1005 11.33 19.82 -10.87
N ALA A 1006 10.73 18.75 -11.37
CA ALA A 1006 11.04 18.28 -12.71
C ALA A 1006 10.61 19.34 -13.75
N GLY A 1007 11.58 19.90 -14.48
CA GLY A 1007 11.35 20.80 -15.62
C GLY A 1007 11.93 22.22 -15.52
N SER A 1008 12.33 22.71 -14.34
CA SER A 1008 12.71 24.12 -14.13
C SER A 1008 14.09 24.35 -13.47
N GLY A 1009 14.97 23.34 -13.49
CA GLY A 1009 16.29 23.40 -12.82
C GLY A 1009 16.24 22.88 -11.37
N ALA A 1010 17.24 23.24 -10.56
CA ALA A 1010 17.27 22.98 -9.13
C ALA A 1010 17.31 24.28 -8.33
N THR A 1011 16.99 24.20 -7.05
CA THR A 1011 17.14 25.30 -6.09
C THR A 1011 18.08 24.86 -4.97
N VAL A 1012 19.21 25.55 -4.85
CA VAL A 1012 20.11 25.42 -3.69
C VAL A 1012 19.60 26.36 -2.61
N ARG A 1013 19.34 25.83 -1.43
CA ARG A 1013 18.92 26.58 -0.25
C ARG A 1013 20.05 26.58 0.76
N MET A 1014 20.53 27.77 1.12
CA MET A 1014 21.56 28.00 2.11
C MET A 1014 20.93 28.67 3.33
N TYR A 1015 20.99 28.01 4.48
CA TYR A 1015 20.43 28.51 5.74
C TYR A 1015 21.61 28.92 6.63
N ILE A 1016 21.56 30.14 7.14
CA ILE A 1016 22.63 30.72 7.97
C ILE A 1016 22.03 31.09 9.32
N GLU A 1017 22.66 30.60 10.38
CA GLU A 1017 22.24 30.89 11.75
C GLU A 1017 23.44 31.26 12.63
N GLN A 1018 23.34 32.37 13.35
CA GLN A 1018 24.31 32.74 14.37
C GLN A 1018 23.63 32.88 15.73
N TYR A 1019 24.14 32.13 16.71
CA TYR A 1019 23.68 32.28 18.09
C TYR A 1019 24.43 33.42 18.79
N GLN A 1020 23.67 34.36 19.36
CA GLN A 1020 24.21 35.52 20.05
C GLN A 1020 23.71 35.57 21.51
N PRO A 1021 24.54 35.17 22.49
CA PRO A 1021 24.16 35.16 23.91
C PRO A 1021 24.42 36.49 24.64
N ASP A 1022 25.31 37.35 24.12
CA ASP A 1022 25.62 38.64 24.76
C ASP A 1022 24.51 39.65 24.47
N LYS A 1023 23.84 40.05 25.55
CA LYS A 1023 22.66 40.91 25.60
C LYS A 1023 22.87 42.29 24.98
N THR A 1024 24.11 42.77 24.91
CA THR A 1024 24.43 44.06 24.31
C THR A 1024 24.40 44.05 22.78
N LYS A 1025 24.29 42.87 22.16
CA LYS A 1025 24.34 42.67 20.72
C LYS A 1025 23.07 42.07 20.12
N LEU A 1026 21.97 42.00 20.89
CA LEU A 1026 20.72 41.37 20.44
C LEU A 1026 19.92 42.23 19.45
N ASP A 1027 20.22 43.53 19.37
CA ASP A 1027 19.53 44.50 18.51
C ASP A 1027 20.28 44.82 17.20
N MET A 1028 21.34 44.07 16.87
CA MET A 1028 22.02 44.24 15.58
C MET A 1028 21.06 43.95 14.41
N ALA A 1029 21.29 44.62 13.28
CA ALA A 1029 20.63 44.25 12.04
C ALA A 1029 21.07 42.84 11.62
N VAL A 1030 20.14 42.03 11.11
CA VAL A 1030 20.40 40.61 10.79
C VAL A 1030 21.52 40.47 9.76
N ALA A 1031 21.54 41.33 8.74
CA ALA A 1031 22.58 41.32 7.72
C ALA A 1031 23.98 41.59 8.31
N ASP A 1032 24.09 42.50 9.27
CA ASP A 1032 25.36 42.86 9.89
C ASP A 1032 25.85 41.76 10.85
N ALA A 1033 24.93 41.10 11.57
CA ALA A 1033 25.27 39.97 12.42
C ALA A 1033 25.81 38.81 11.56
N LEU A 1034 25.09 38.43 10.51
CA LEU A 1034 25.39 37.22 9.72
C LEU A 1034 26.52 37.39 8.69
N ASP A 1035 27.01 38.60 8.43
CA ASP A 1035 27.95 38.90 7.32
C ASP A 1035 29.19 37.97 7.31
N ASP A 1036 29.84 37.79 8.46
CA ASP A 1036 31.02 36.93 8.53
C ASP A 1036 30.69 35.45 8.32
N LEU A 1037 29.54 34.98 8.82
CA LEU A 1037 29.12 33.59 8.66
C LEU A 1037 28.64 33.30 7.21
N VAL A 1038 28.06 34.29 6.53
CA VAL A 1038 27.72 34.22 5.10
C VAL A 1038 28.99 34.03 4.26
N LYS A 1039 30.07 34.78 4.54
CA LYS A 1039 31.35 34.59 3.84
C LYS A 1039 31.91 33.19 4.04
N VAL A 1040 31.83 32.68 5.27
CA VAL A 1040 32.21 31.29 5.60
C VAL A 1040 31.36 30.30 4.80
N ALA A 1041 30.04 30.50 4.75
CA ALA A 1041 29.13 29.63 4.00
C ALA A 1041 29.46 29.60 2.50
N LEU A 1042 29.73 30.76 1.89
CA LEU A 1042 30.13 30.86 0.48
C LEU A 1042 31.48 30.18 0.20
N GLU A 1043 32.46 30.29 1.11
CA GLU A 1043 33.74 29.57 1.00
C GLU A 1043 33.55 28.05 1.09
N LEU A 1044 32.68 27.58 2.00
CA LEU A 1044 32.45 26.15 2.21
C LEU A 1044 31.76 25.47 1.02
N CYS A 1045 30.80 26.14 0.38
CA CYS A 1045 30.06 25.57 -0.75
C CYS A 1045 30.67 25.87 -2.12
N ASP A 1046 31.48 26.93 -2.25
CA ASP A 1046 32.05 27.37 -3.53
C ASP A 1046 30.97 27.54 -4.63
N ILE A 1047 29.81 28.07 -4.22
CA ILE A 1047 28.61 28.13 -5.07
C ILE A 1047 28.84 28.91 -6.37
N LYS A 1048 29.76 29.89 -6.37
CA LYS A 1048 30.14 30.62 -7.58
C LYS A 1048 30.70 29.71 -8.66
N THR A 1049 31.56 28.77 -8.28
CA THR A 1049 32.21 27.85 -9.21
C THR A 1049 31.22 26.84 -9.77
N PHE A 1050 30.29 26.34 -8.94
CA PHE A 1050 29.32 25.33 -9.35
C PHE A 1050 28.06 25.92 -10.02
N CYS A 1051 27.54 27.02 -9.51
CA CYS A 1051 26.26 27.60 -9.92
C CYS A 1051 26.40 28.95 -10.66
N GLY A 1052 27.61 29.50 -10.78
CA GLY A 1052 27.89 30.71 -11.56
C GLY A 1052 27.56 32.03 -10.87
N THR A 1053 27.01 32.02 -9.66
CA THR A 1053 26.60 33.23 -8.92
C THR A 1053 26.74 33.05 -7.40
N GLU A 1054 27.09 34.12 -6.70
CA GLU A 1054 27.01 34.24 -5.22
C GLU A 1054 25.79 35.07 -4.79
N THR A 1055 25.06 35.65 -5.75
CA THR A 1055 23.86 36.44 -5.49
C THR A 1055 22.64 35.51 -5.45
N PRO A 1056 21.92 35.43 -4.32
CA PRO A 1056 20.71 34.63 -4.22
C PRO A 1056 19.56 35.27 -4.99
N THR A 1057 18.61 34.44 -5.42
CA THR A 1057 17.36 34.89 -6.06
C THR A 1057 16.40 35.46 -5.00
N VAL A 1058 16.32 34.80 -3.84
CA VAL A 1058 15.46 35.21 -2.72
C VAL A 1058 16.25 35.16 -1.41
N ILE A 1059 16.02 36.15 -0.54
CA ILE A 1059 16.50 36.16 0.84
C ILE A 1059 15.27 36.25 1.74
N THR A 1060 15.18 35.35 2.72
CA THR A 1060 14.10 35.29 3.71
C THR A 1060 14.64 35.45 5.11
#